data_AF-A0A1Q8QCA6-F1
#
_entry.id   AF-A0A1Q8QCA6-F1
#
_cell.length_a   1.000
_cell.length_b   1.000
_cell.length_c   1.000
_cell.angle_alpha   90.00
_cell.angle_beta   90.00
_cell.angle_gamma   90.00
#
_symmetry.space_group_name_H-M   'P 1'
#
loop_
_entity.id
_entity.type
_entity.pdbx_description
1 polymer ?
#
loop_
_entity_poly.entity_id
_entity_poly.type
_entity_poly.pdbx_seq_one_letter_code
_entity_poly.pdbx_strand_id
1 'polypeptide(L)'
;MWSRVKTLVAAPPAGQSFEPSDSLRRDMATPGSQLHNRQIMWTNLDGTAIAAVVFSRCSFKAASLAETVLGGTSFTGVQFSDVNFERARFDGVTFHACRFLNCRFSEAVFQDVRFENCEMRLCAFGGVVGQDVSMTGLDALECDFVGAALSSLSLVRCRLRAVSLIRAVLYDFACQGVLFSDCLFEMAAFDRARLASVRTEGCYFAASRFSGPTDEPDILGAMAKDEALAIADAVGTGPPLPPDLTDGPGLRLLTAVCDGVLSGRDIRRRRLAMLANNKRRLAWARRRLGPSGAAFLEMLPGLIEAPLVREETGIRPGPAARIAGFSPNLAAARLLATHFGDRAGEGQTIPEDAIAVEAVYTIGSVGTVAQTDDSDLDIWVCIAQRDAERPDLPAFQDKLDAISRQAERDYDLEIHFFRMSVADIHDNIFGYSEDEGYGSAQGCLLKEEFYRTALVAAGKKPAWWCVPPGIGRDAYDRSLAAMGRATPDVAADTLDFGPVRSIAGDEYFGASLWMIVKSLTSPFKSIIKFGLLEKYAAHPGDPVLLCETLKGFIFANQGGLWRCDPYALLFREVSRHYQEGGQAGAVELLRQAFLQKTGFDPCDEYASRTGEAVLDHFFPYAPPSLGSCPPPPAKKTAGEEEGFARATALCDAISTYFLKAYERLKTRSTALGSGGGLTERDQTMLSRRIGASFGRRVGKIMRLPFLRPGRHLFASLEIGLEEGKPRETTFAARGEPAGADRKARKKETLRQEASVVRLAAWLVANELYRPGMHVQATLLPAPLTLPDFTGLINAVHGVFPARETFNPPLSWGLAGERVTAALLVVNMLAPREERGTVSIDTLYATNWGELFHLERTTALEPLADSPRDYLIESMGLTLDPDARIEVFAPAKSQCQAVRRVKR
;
A
#
# COMPACT_ATOMS: atom_id res chain seq x y z
N MET A 1 6.16 3.62 -42.49
CA MET A 1 5.24 4.26 -41.52
C MET A 1 5.84 4.42 -40.12
N TRP A 2 6.79 3.58 -39.69
CA TRP A 2 7.29 3.58 -38.31
C TRP A 2 8.62 4.32 -38.06
N SER A 3 9.29 4.81 -39.11
CA SER A 3 10.43 5.73 -38.95
C SER A 3 9.91 7.05 -38.38
N ARG A 4 10.16 7.25 -37.07
CA ARG A 4 9.87 8.51 -36.35
C ARG A 4 11.01 9.52 -36.48
N VAL A 5 12.18 9.06 -36.91
CA VAL A 5 13.37 9.89 -37.12
C VAL A 5 13.29 10.54 -38.50
N LYS A 6 12.89 11.82 -38.54
CA LYS A 6 12.98 12.66 -39.73
C LYS A 6 14.24 13.51 -39.64
N THR A 7 15.35 13.04 -40.21
CA THR A 7 16.61 13.81 -40.22
C THR A 7 16.77 14.56 -41.54
N LEU A 8 16.85 15.89 -41.46
CA LEU A 8 17.56 16.71 -42.45
C LEU A 8 18.87 17.14 -41.77
N VAL A 9 20.03 16.83 -42.34
CA VAL A 9 21.26 17.52 -41.95
C VAL A 9 21.11 18.96 -42.44
N ALA A 10 21.01 19.92 -41.53
CA ALA A 10 20.85 21.32 -41.91
C ALA A 10 22.07 21.78 -42.73
N ALA A 11 21.83 22.30 -43.94
CA ALA A 11 22.88 22.92 -44.74
C ALA A 11 23.50 24.10 -43.96
N PRO A 12 24.82 24.34 -44.09
CA PRO A 12 25.46 25.44 -43.41
C PRO A 12 24.90 26.79 -43.88
N PRO A 13 24.97 27.82 -43.03
CA PRO A 13 24.75 29.21 -43.45
C PRO A 13 25.67 29.56 -44.63
N ALA A 14 25.20 30.41 -45.55
CA ALA A 14 25.99 30.83 -46.71
C ALA A 14 27.36 31.39 -46.29
N GLY A 15 28.45 30.80 -46.80
CA GLY A 15 29.83 31.25 -46.56
C GLY A 15 30.64 30.45 -45.54
N GLN A 16 30.11 29.40 -44.92
CA GLN A 16 30.89 28.49 -44.06
C GLN A 16 31.47 27.29 -44.82
N SER A 17 32.72 26.94 -44.51
CA SER A 17 33.42 25.79 -45.08
C SER A 17 33.03 24.49 -44.37
N PHE A 18 32.82 23.42 -45.14
CA PHE A 18 32.68 22.06 -44.63
C PHE A 18 34.02 21.43 -44.20
N GLU A 19 35.14 22.01 -44.65
CA GLU A 19 36.46 21.44 -44.41
C GLU A 19 36.89 21.64 -42.94
N PRO A 20 37.40 20.60 -42.26
CA PRO A 20 37.91 20.73 -40.91
C PRO A 20 39.17 21.61 -40.90
N SER A 21 39.30 22.46 -39.87
CA SER A 21 40.51 23.27 -39.69
C SER A 21 41.78 22.42 -39.60
N ASP A 22 42.92 22.92 -40.07
CA ASP A 22 44.21 22.22 -40.00
C ASP A 22 44.63 21.87 -38.58
N SER A 23 44.23 22.68 -37.59
CA SER A 23 44.40 22.34 -36.17
C SER A 23 43.58 21.12 -35.78
N LEU A 24 42.30 21.07 -36.17
CA LEU A 24 41.41 19.96 -35.84
C LEU A 24 41.88 18.66 -36.49
N ARG A 25 42.30 18.72 -37.77
CA ARG A 25 42.87 17.57 -38.48
C ARG A 25 44.10 17.00 -37.77
N ARG A 26 45.05 17.86 -37.38
CA ARG A 26 46.26 17.44 -36.67
C ARG A 26 45.95 16.86 -35.29
N ASP A 27 45.07 17.51 -34.54
CA ASP A 27 44.66 17.04 -33.22
C ASP A 27 44.04 15.63 -33.36
N MET A 28 43.14 15.41 -34.31
CA MET A 28 42.48 14.11 -34.52
C MET A 28 43.39 13.01 -35.07
N ALA A 29 44.41 13.37 -35.84
CA ALA A 29 45.39 12.41 -36.38
C ALA A 29 46.45 11.98 -35.36
N THR A 30 46.54 12.64 -34.20
CA THR A 30 47.56 12.39 -33.19
C THR A 30 46.98 11.53 -32.05
N PRO A 31 47.40 10.26 -31.90
CA PRO A 31 46.95 9.42 -30.79
C PRO A 31 47.29 10.03 -29.44
N GLY A 32 46.35 9.95 -28.49
CA GLY A 32 46.46 10.54 -27.15
C GLY A 32 46.11 12.03 -27.08
N SER A 33 45.75 12.67 -28.20
CA SER A 33 45.33 14.06 -28.19
C SER A 33 44.08 14.28 -27.35
N GLN A 34 44.00 15.44 -26.69
CA GLN A 34 42.87 15.82 -25.87
C GLN A 34 42.23 17.10 -26.42
N LEU A 35 41.01 16.99 -26.89
CA LEU A 35 40.21 18.12 -27.33
C LEU A 35 39.22 18.47 -26.23
N HIS A 36 39.39 19.65 -25.64
CA HIS A 36 38.52 20.15 -24.57
C HIS A 36 37.72 21.37 -25.03
N ASN A 37 36.42 21.39 -24.73
CA ASN A 37 35.53 22.55 -24.92
C ASN A 37 35.55 23.12 -26.36
N ARG A 38 35.67 22.25 -27.37
CA ARG A 38 35.69 22.63 -28.79
C ARG A 38 34.28 22.59 -29.38
N GLN A 39 33.99 23.51 -30.29
CA GLN A 39 32.80 23.48 -31.14
C GLN A 39 33.18 23.04 -32.55
N ILE A 40 32.57 21.96 -33.02
CA ILE A 40 32.78 21.35 -34.34
C ILE A 40 31.42 21.36 -35.02
N MET A 41 31.19 22.37 -35.86
CA MET A 41 29.90 22.61 -36.48
C MET A 41 30.01 22.56 -38.00
N TRP A 42 29.03 21.97 -38.68
CA TRP A 42 28.97 21.87 -40.14
C TRP A 42 30.26 21.32 -40.78
N THR A 43 30.97 20.45 -40.07
CA THR A 43 32.27 19.93 -40.48
C THR A 43 32.14 18.54 -41.09
N ASN A 44 32.78 18.30 -42.23
CA ASN A 44 32.90 17.00 -42.86
C ASN A 44 34.19 16.30 -42.40
N LEU A 45 34.02 15.18 -41.69
CA LEU A 45 35.07 14.30 -41.20
C LEU A 45 34.89 12.89 -41.76
N ASP A 46 34.15 12.73 -42.87
CA ASP A 46 33.85 11.42 -43.45
C ASP A 46 35.12 10.65 -43.80
N GLY A 47 35.10 9.34 -43.55
CA GLY A 47 36.24 8.44 -43.82
C GLY A 47 37.50 8.69 -42.97
N THR A 48 37.47 9.65 -42.04
CA THR A 48 38.64 9.93 -41.18
C THR A 48 38.90 8.81 -40.18
N ALA A 49 40.19 8.56 -39.91
CA ALA A 49 40.64 7.66 -38.87
C ALA A 49 40.98 8.46 -37.60
N ILE A 50 40.33 8.10 -36.49
CA ILE A 50 40.48 8.74 -35.18
C ILE A 50 40.87 7.65 -34.19
N ALA A 51 42.11 7.67 -33.71
CA ALA A 51 42.63 6.63 -32.84
C ALA A 51 43.13 7.21 -31.53
N ALA A 52 42.66 6.66 -30.40
CA ALA A 52 43.06 7.02 -29.05
C ALA A 52 42.92 8.52 -28.71
N VAL A 53 41.90 9.19 -29.23
CA VAL A 53 41.64 10.61 -28.97
C VAL A 53 40.64 10.77 -27.81
N VAL A 54 40.79 11.82 -27.00
CA VAL A 54 39.86 12.17 -25.93
C VAL A 54 39.15 13.48 -26.24
N PHE A 55 37.84 13.43 -26.41
CA PHE A 55 36.99 14.61 -26.52
C PHE A 55 36.27 14.86 -25.20
N SER A 56 36.48 16.03 -24.60
CA SER A 56 35.85 16.39 -23.33
C SER A 56 35.10 17.71 -23.42
N ARG A 57 33.81 17.70 -23.06
CA ARG A 57 32.92 18.87 -23.09
C ARG A 57 32.86 19.57 -24.46
N CYS A 58 33.10 18.84 -25.54
CA CYS A 58 32.99 19.34 -26.91
C CYS A 58 31.53 19.35 -27.38
N SER A 59 31.27 20.07 -28.48
CA SER A 59 29.97 20.06 -29.17
C SER A 59 30.19 19.76 -30.65
N PHE A 60 29.51 18.72 -31.15
CA PHE A 60 29.38 18.40 -32.56
C PHE A 60 27.97 18.74 -33.02
N LYS A 61 27.85 19.64 -34.00
CA LYS A 61 26.55 20.06 -34.52
C LYS A 61 26.51 20.05 -36.04
N ALA A 62 25.55 19.34 -36.63
CA ALA A 62 25.43 19.21 -38.08
C ALA A 62 26.75 18.76 -38.75
N ALA A 63 27.55 17.95 -38.05
CA ALA A 63 28.81 17.40 -38.55
C ALA A 63 28.58 16.03 -39.19
N SER A 64 29.43 15.67 -40.16
CA SER A 64 29.43 14.34 -40.75
C SER A 64 30.71 13.61 -40.37
N LEU A 65 30.55 12.39 -39.85
CA LEU A 65 31.55 11.40 -39.51
C LEU A 65 31.16 10.06 -40.16
N ALA A 66 30.54 10.09 -41.34
CA ALA A 66 30.15 8.89 -42.06
C ALA A 66 31.40 8.09 -42.45
N GLU A 67 31.31 6.77 -42.40
CA GLU A 67 32.40 5.86 -42.78
C GLU A 67 33.72 6.08 -42.01
N THR A 68 33.68 6.81 -40.89
CA THR A 68 34.87 7.03 -40.05
C THR A 68 35.28 5.77 -39.30
N VAL A 69 36.56 5.69 -38.92
CA VAL A 69 37.08 4.62 -38.06
C VAL A 69 37.54 5.23 -36.75
N LEU A 70 36.82 4.92 -35.66
CA LEU A 70 37.13 5.35 -34.32
C LEU A 70 37.66 4.16 -33.49
N GLY A 71 38.93 4.20 -33.13
CA GLY A 71 39.59 3.17 -32.31
C GLY A 71 40.04 3.74 -30.96
N GLY A 72 39.72 3.09 -29.84
CA GLY A 72 40.20 3.48 -28.50
C GLY A 72 39.86 4.92 -28.06
N THR A 73 38.86 5.53 -28.68
CA THR A 73 38.51 6.95 -28.51
C THR A 73 37.52 7.13 -27.36
N SER A 74 37.66 8.20 -26.58
CA SER A 74 36.75 8.51 -25.48
C SER A 74 36.07 9.87 -25.65
N PHE A 75 34.77 9.91 -25.40
CA PHE A 75 33.95 11.11 -25.38
C PHE A 75 33.38 11.30 -23.98
N THR A 76 33.67 12.44 -23.34
CA THR A 76 33.20 12.74 -21.98
C THR A 76 32.43 14.06 -21.96
N GLY A 77 31.15 14.03 -21.63
CA GLY A 77 30.32 15.24 -21.56
C GLY A 77 30.11 15.92 -22.92
N VAL A 78 30.23 15.18 -24.02
CA VAL A 78 30.13 15.70 -25.38
C VAL A 78 28.67 15.78 -25.82
N GLN A 79 28.33 16.84 -26.56
CA GLN A 79 27.00 17.03 -27.15
C GLN A 79 27.05 16.80 -28.65
N PHE A 80 26.26 15.85 -29.15
CA PHE A 80 26.07 15.57 -30.56
C PHE A 80 24.65 15.99 -30.96
N SER A 81 24.53 16.84 -31.97
CA SER A 81 23.24 17.28 -32.52
C SER A 81 23.27 17.25 -34.03
N ASP A 82 22.34 16.51 -34.65
CA ASP A 82 22.26 16.38 -36.12
C ASP A 82 23.54 15.79 -36.74
N VAL A 83 24.20 14.85 -36.04
CA VAL A 83 25.49 14.29 -36.46
C VAL A 83 25.29 12.99 -37.25
N ASN A 84 26.01 12.85 -38.36
CA ASN A 84 26.00 11.66 -39.18
C ASN A 84 27.18 10.73 -38.84
N PHE A 85 26.90 9.51 -38.40
CA PHE A 85 27.84 8.41 -38.18
C PHE A 85 27.48 7.18 -39.03
N GLU A 86 26.73 7.37 -40.13
CA GLU A 86 26.34 6.26 -41.01
C GLU A 86 27.58 5.48 -41.47
N ARG A 87 27.52 4.15 -41.34
CA ARG A 87 28.61 3.21 -41.69
C ARG A 87 29.94 3.45 -40.97
N ALA A 88 29.98 4.25 -39.91
CA ALA A 88 31.19 4.42 -39.10
C ALA A 88 31.50 3.13 -38.33
N ARG A 89 32.79 2.90 -38.05
CA ARG A 89 33.31 1.76 -37.29
C ARG A 89 33.84 2.24 -35.95
N PHE A 90 33.37 1.63 -34.88
CA PHE A 90 33.77 1.93 -33.51
C PHE A 90 34.40 0.69 -32.89
N ASP A 91 35.64 0.82 -32.42
CA ASP A 91 36.40 -0.26 -31.79
C ASP A 91 37.00 0.24 -30.46
N GLY A 92 36.54 -0.28 -29.33
CA GLY A 92 37.00 0.16 -28.01
C GLY A 92 36.62 1.61 -27.67
N VAL A 93 35.46 2.08 -28.11
CA VAL A 93 35.01 3.48 -27.93
C VAL A 93 34.13 3.63 -26.70
N THR A 94 34.39 4.66 -25.90
CA THR A 94 33.58 4.97 -24.70
C THR A 94 32.93 6.34 -24.80
N PHE A 95 31.62 6.40 -24.59
CA PHE A 95 30.84 7.61 -24.41
C PHE A 95 30.39 7.70 -22.96
N HIS A 96 30.86 8.71 -22.23
CA HIS A 96 30.52 8.94 -20.84
C HIS A 96 29.82 10.29 -20.69
N ALA A 97 28.63 10.30 -20.07
CA ALA A 97 27.82 11.49 -19.84
C ALA A 97 27.54 12.32 -21.11
N CYS A 98 27.44 11.67 -22.27
CA CYS A 98 27.22 12.33 -23.56
C CYS A 98 25.73 12.48 -23.87
N ARG A 99 25.40 13.50 -24.70
CA ARG A 99 24.04 13.73 -25.19
C ARG A 99 24.00 13.61 -26.70
N PHE A 100 23.06 12.82 -27.21
CA PHE A 100 22.80 12.66 -28.63
C PHE A 100 21.38 13.12 -28.95
N LEU A 101 21.29 14.05 -29.87
CA LEU A 101 20.03 14.51 -30.44
C LEU A 101 20.09 14.32 -31.95
N ASN A 102 19.14 13.58 -32.50
CA ASN A 102 18.96 13.45 -33.94
C ASN A 102 20.22 12.95 -34.68
N CYS A 103 20.94 11.98 -34.09
CA CYS A 103 22.16 11.42 -34.68
C CYS A 103 21.89 10.11 -35.43
N ARG A 104 22.64 9.85 -36.51
CA ARG A 104 22.48 8.65 -37.35
C ARG A 104 23.68 7.73 -37.23
N PHE A 105 23.45 6.50 -36.78
CA PHE A 105 24.41 5.40 -36.72
C PHE A 105 24.01 4.27 -37.67
N SER A 106 23.16 4.53 -38.67
CA SER A 106 22.65 3.47 -39.54
C SER A 106 23.80 2.73 -40.22
N GLU A 107 23.72 1.39 -40.23
CA GLU A 107 24.76 0.49 -40.77
C GLU A 107 26.15 0.65 -40.11
N ALA A 108 26.25 1.30 -38.94
CA ALA A 108 27.51 1.38 -38.20
C ALA A 108 27.93 0.03 -37.60
N VAL A 109 29.23 -0.13 -37.37
CA VAL A 109 29.82 -1.34 -36.78
C VAL A 109 30.35 -1.04 -35.39
N PHE A 110 29.89 -1.77 -34.37
CA PHE A 110 30.33 -1.62 -32.98
C PHE A 110 31.12 -2.83 -32.50
N GLN A 111 32.32 -2.59 -31.95
CA GLN A 111 33.13 -3.58 -31.25
C GLN A 111 33.61 -2.97 -29.93
N ASP A 112 33.32 -3.60 -28.79
CA ASP A 112 33.68 -3.08 -27.45
C ASP A 112 33.29 -1.59 -27.27
N VAL A 113 32.00 -1.28 -27.49
CA VAL A 113 31.48 0.10 -27.38
C VAL A 113 30.68 0.27 -26.11
N ARG A 114 30.96 1.35 -25.37
CA ARG A 114 30.34 1.64 -24.07
C ARG A 114 29.62 2.98 -24.07
N PHE A 115 28.37 2.98 -23.62
CA PHE A 115 27.58 4.18 -23.36
C PHE A 115 27.25 4.24 -21.87
N GLU A 116 27.86 5.18 -21.15
CA GLU A 116 27.70 5.35 -19.71
C GLU A 116 27.02 6.69 -19.41
N ASN A 117 25.92 6.64 -18.69
CA ASN A 117 25.15 7.81 -18.26
C ASN A 117 24.80 8.76 -19.42
N CYS A 118 24.53 8.20 -20.59
CA CYS A 118 24.24 8.97 -21.81
C CYS A 118 22.73 9.22 -21.98
N GLU A 119 22.40 10.26 -22.74
CA GLU A 119 21.03 10.55 -23.17
C GLU A 119 20.95 10.50 -24.69
N MET A 120 19.95 9.79 -25.23
CA MET A 120 19.73 9.67 -26.68
C MET A 120 18.30 10.05 -27.02
N ARG A 121 18.13 10.97 -27.96
CA ARG A 121 16.81 11.38 -28.47
C ARG A 121 16.81 11.36 -29.98
N LEU A 122 15.79 10.75 -30.57
CA LEU A 122 15.60 10.75 -32.03
C LEU A 122 16.80 10.18 -32.80
N CYS A 123 17.52 9.22 -32.22
CA CYS A 123 18.72 8.64 -32.84
C CYS A 123 18.37 7.38 -33.64
N ALA A 124 19.01 7.20 -34.79
CA ALA A 124 18.81 6.04 -35.66
C ALA A 124 20.01 5.09 -35.58
N PHE A 125 19.76 3.82 -35.29
CA PHE A 125 20.71 2.70 -35.22
C PHE A 125 20.26 1.59 -36.19
N GLY A 126 19.56 1.95 -37.25
CA GLY A 126 19.00 1.00 -38.21
C GLY A 126 20.11 0.16 -38.86
N GLY A 127 20.00 -1.16 -38.78
CA GLY A 127 20.98 -2.08 -39.36
C GLY A 127 22.37 -2.04 -38.72
N VAL A 128 22.53 -1.48 -37.52
CA VAL A 128 23.80 -1.55 -36.78
C VAL A 128 24.17 -3.00 -36.53
N VAL A 129 25.44 -3.33 -36.71
CA VAL A 129 26.00 -4.66 -36.42
C VAL A 129 27.14 -4.55 -35.42
N GLY A 130 27.33 -5.56 -34.57
CA GLY A 130 28.40 -5.48 -33.59
C GLY A 130 28.41 -6.53 -32.51
N GLN A 131 29.45 -6.45 -31.69
CA GLN A 131 29.69 -7.34 -30.57
C GLN A 131 30.20 -6.54 -29.35
N ASP A 132 29.87 -7.02 -28.15
CA ASP A 132 30.36 -6.50 -26.87
C ASP A 132 29.99 -5.02 -26.68
N VAL A 133 28.69 -4.72 -26.78
CA VAL A 133 28.16 -3.37 -26.58
C VAL A 133 27.56 -3.27 -25.19
N SER A 134 27.93 -2.26 -24.41
CA SER A 134 27.36 -2.02 -23.09
C SER A 134 26.73 -0.62 -22.98
N MET A 135 25.56 -0.57 -22.36
CA MET A 135 24.85 0.67 -22.07
C MET A 135 24.44 0.67 -20.60
N THR A 136 25.04 1.58 -19.83
CA THR A 136 24.77 1.73 -18.40
C THR A 136 24.21 3.11 -18.12
N GLY A 137 23.07 3.20 -17.42
CA GLY A 137 22.46 4.49 -17.11
C GLY A 137 21.92 5.24 -18.34
N LEU A 138 21.62 4.53 -19.43
CA LEU A 138 21.16 5.14 -20.68
C LEU A 138 19.70 5.57 -20.60
N ASP A 139 19.42 6.80 -21.05
CA ASP A 139 18.07 7.33 -21.24
C ASP A 139 17.80 7.55 -22.73
N ALA A 140 17.09 6.62 -23.36
CA ALA A 140 16.77 6.65 -24.79
C ALA A 140 15.29 6.98 -25.03
N LEU A 141 15.02 7.96 -25.89
CA LEU A 141 13.68 8.38 -26.27
C LEU A 141 13.55 8.44 -27.80
N GLU A 142 12.53 7.79 -28.34
CA GLU A 142 12.19 7.82 -29.77
C GLU A 142 13.38 7.46 -30.69
N CYS A 143 14.18 6.49 -30.24
CA CYS A 143 15.29 5.95 -31.01
C CYS A 143 14.85 4.72 -31.82
N ASP A 144 15.58 4.40 -32.89
CA ASP A 144 15.24 3.30 -33.78
C ASP A 144 16.43 2.33 -33.94
N PHE A 145 16.22 1.05 -33.64
CA PHE A 145 17.15 -0.07 -33.80
C PHE A 145 16.62 -1.08 -34.83
N VAL A 146 15.81 -0.65 -35.81
CA VAL A 146 15.26 -1.54 -36.84
C VAL A 146 16.37 -2.35 -37.51
N GLY A 147 16.23 -3.68 -37.48
CA GLY A 147 17.16 -4.59 -38.13
C GLY A 147 18.57 -4.63 -37.54
N ALA A 148 18.79 -4.05 -36.35
CA ALA A 148 20.08 -4.13 -35.67
C ALA A 148 20.42 -5.60 -35.32
N ALA A 149 21.68 -5.99 -35.49
CA ALA A 149 22.17 -7.33 -35.17
C ALA A 149 23.39 -7.24 -34.23
N LEU A 150 23.18 -7.50 -32.94
CA LEU A 150 24.19 -7.34 -31.91
C LEU A 150 24.39 -8.63 -31.11
N SER A 151 25.64 -9.00 -30.84
CA SER A 151 25.98 -10.05 -29.88
C SER A 151 26.53 -9.45 -28.57
N SER A 152 26.17 -10.06 -27.45
CA SER A 152 26.62 -9.68 -26.11
C SER A 152 26.31 -8.21 -25.76
N LEU A 153 25.11 -7.75 -26.16
CA LEU A 153 24.59 -6.44 -25.74
C LEU A 153 24.14 -6.49 -24.28
N SER A 154 24.63 -5.54 -23.46
CA SER A 154 24.23 -5.38 -22.07
C SER A 154 23.57 -4.03 -21.82
N LEU A 155 22.39 -4.04 -21.19
CA LEU A 155 21.66 -2.87 -20.71
C LEU A 155 21.56 -2.91 -19.18
N VAL A 156 22.10 -1.91 -18.50
CA VAL A 156 22.13 -1.84 -17.03
C VAL A 156 21.59 -0.49 -16.56
N ARG A 157 20.52 -0.50 -15.75
CA ARG A 157 19.85 0.71 -15.24
C ARG A 157 19.44 1.66 -16.36
N CYS A 158 18.79 1.14 -17.39
CA CYS A 158 18.41 1.91 -18.58
C CYS A 158 16.91 2.24 -18.59
N ARG A 159 16.57 3.33 -19.28
CA ARG A 159 15.19 3.65 -19.67
C ARG A 159 15.12 3.82 -21.17
N LEU A 160 14.26 3.04 -21.82
CA LEU A 160 14.00 3.11 -23.25
C LEU A 160 12.52 3.42 -23.44
N ARG A 161 12.22 4.57 -24.05
CA ARG A 161 10.86 5.01 -24.32
C ARG A 161 10.62 5.22 -25.80
N ALA A 162 9.52 4.66 -26.31
CA ALA A 162 9.17 4.74 -27.73
C ALA A 162 10.31 4.27 -28.65
N VAL A 163 11.06 3.26 -28.22
CA VAL A 163 12.17 2.68 -28.98
C VAL A 163 11.65 1.56 -29.88
N SER A 164 12.08 1.60 -31.14
CA SER A 164 11.77 0.56 -32.12
C SER A 164 12.91 -0.46 -32.18
N LEU A 165 12.61 -1.73 -31.90
CA LEU A 165 13.50 -2.88 -32.03
C LEU A 165 13.00 -3.82 -33.14
N ILE A 166 12.24 -3.29 -34.10
CA ILE A 166 11.59 -4.08 -35.13
C ILE A 166 12.63 -4.86 -35.92
N ARG A 167 12.47 -6.18 -36.03
CA ARG A 167 13.43 -7.09 -36.71
C ARG A 167 14.85 -7.06 -36.14
N ALA A 168 15.05 -6.54 -34.93
CA ALA A 168 16.36 -6.63 -34.27
C ALA A 168 16.67 -8.08 -33.89
N VAL A 169 17.93 -8.47 -34.00
CA VAL A 169 18.45 -9.80 -33.65
C VAL A 169 19.54 -9.62 -32.61
N LEU A 170 19.25 -9.96 -31.36
CA LEU A 170 20.16 -9.79 -30.24
C LEU A 170 20.52 -11.16 -29.65
N TYR A 171 21.79 -11.55 -29.76
CA TYR A 171 22.31 -12.81 -29.24
C TYR A 171 23.06 -12.57 -27.92
N ASP A 172 22.83 -13.40 -26.91
CA ASP A 172 23.42 -13.26 -25.56
C ASP A 172 23.11 -11.88 -24.94
N PHE A 173 21.86 -11.45 -25.07
CA PHE A 173 21.37 -10.16 -24.60
C PHE A 173 21.15 -10.15 -23.08
N ALA A 174 21.73 -9.19 -22.35
CA ALA A 174 21.56 -9.06 -20.91
C ALA A 174 20.89 -7.73 -20.53
N CYS A 175 19.83 -7.81 -19.71
CA CYS A 175 19.17 -6.66 -19.12
C CYS A 175 19.17 -6.77 -17.60
N GLN A 176 19.53 -5.68 -16.93
CA GLN A 176 19.42 -5.55 -15.49
C GLN A 176 18.87 -4.18 -15.10
N GLY A 177 17.67 -4.12 -14.49
CA GLY A 177 17.06 -2.86 -14.08
C GLY A 177 16.68 -1.98 -15.28
N VAL A 178 15.92 -2.53 -16.23
CA VAL A 178 15.59 -1.82 -17.49
C VAL A 178 14.10 -1.56 -17.57
N LEU A 179 13.72 -0.31 -17.87
CA LEU A 179 12.35 0.08 -18.16
C LEU A 179 12.16 0.29 -19.66
N PHE A 180 11.29 -0.51 -20.27
CA PHE A 180 10.79 -0.30 -21.63
C PHE A 180 9.38 0.27 -21.57
N SER A 181 9.18 1.46 -22.16
CA SER A 181 7.86 2.10 -22.24
C SER A 181 7.51 2.41 -23.70
N ASP A 182 6.36 1.98 -24.17
CA ASP A 182 5.87 2.21 -25.54
C ASP A 182 6.82 1.67 -26.65
N CYS A 183 7.61 0.63 -26.33
CA CYS A 183 8.59 0.07 -27.26
C CYS A 183 7.99 -0.99 -28.20
N LEU A 184 8.57 -1.13 -29.39
CA LEU A 184 8.13 -2.07 -30.43
C LEU A 184 9.16 -3.19 -30.59
N PHE A 185 8.73 -4.43 -30.35
CA PHE A 185 9.55 -5.64 -30.48
C PHE A 185 9.12 -6.49 -31.69
N GLU A 186 8.42 -5.90 -32.66
CA GLU A 186 7.83 -6.64 -33.77
C GLU A 186 8.89 -7.40 -34.58
N MET A 187 8.69 -8.71 -34.77
CA MET A 187 9.62 -9.60 -35.48
C MET A 187 11.05 -9.63 -34.92
N ALA A 188 11.24 -9.21 -33.67
CA ALA A 188 12.55 -9.20 -33.03
C ALA A 188 12.89 -10.55 -32.39
N ALA A 189 14.17 -10.92 -32.37
CA ALA A 189 14.68 -12.15 -31.79
C ALA A 189 15.73 -11.88 -30.71
N PHE A 190 15.53 -12.44 -29.53
CA PHE A 190 16.39 -12.30 -28.35
C PHE A 190 16.83 -13.70 -27.88
N ASP A 191 17.92 -14.18 -28.46
CA ASP A 191 18.44 -15.51 -28.19
C ASP A 191 19.41 -15.48 -27.00
N ARG A 192 19.26 -16.45 -26.08
CA ARG A 192 20.01 -16.53 -24.82
C ARG A 192 19.90 -15.26 -23.97
N ALA A 193 18.71 -14.67 -23.90
CA ALA A 193 18.51 -13.46 -23.13
C ALA A 193 18.54 -13.74 -21.62
N ARG A 194 19.10 -12.82 -20.84
CA ARG A 194 19.02 -12.79 -19.38
C ARG A 194 18.33 -11.49 -18.97
N LEU A 195 17.12 -11.58 -18.44
CA LEU A 195 16.28 -10.42 -18.17
C LEU A 195 15.96 -10.36 -16.68
N ALA A 196 16.67 -9.50 -15.95
CA ALA A 196 16.50 -9.32 -14.50
C ALA A 196 15.99 -7.90 -14.19
N SER A 197 14.99 -7.79 -13.32
CA SER A 197 14.39 -6.48 -12.96
C SER A 197 14.00 -5.67 -14.19
N VAL A 198 13.40 -6.32 -15.18
CA VAL A 198 12.88 -5.69 -16.38
C VAL A 198 11.42 -5.29 -16.14
N ARG A 199 11.05 -4.07 -16.54
CA ARG A 199 9.66 -3.63 -16.55
C ARG A 199 9.26 -3.20 -17.96
N THR A 200 8.08 -3.62 -18.40
CA THR A 200 7.48 -3.18 -19.67
C THR A 200 6.18 -2.43 -19.43
N GLU A 201 5.95 -1.36 -20.17
CA GLU A 201 4.73 -0.55 -20.12
C GLU A 201 4.30 -0.21 -21.55
N GLY A 202 3.09 -0.57 -21.97
CA GLY A 202 2.59 -0.22 -23.32
C GLY A 202 3.41 -0.79 -24.49
N CYS A 203 4.22 -1.83 -24.25
CA CYS A 203 5.09 -2.41 -25.28
C CYS A 203 4.33 -3.38 -26.20
N TYR A 204 4.82 -3.52 -27.44
CA TYR A 204 4.23 -4.36 -28.47
C TYR A 204 5.16 -5.51 -28.88
N PHE A 205 4.67 -6.75 -28.85
CA PHE A 205 5.48 -7.98 -28.97
C PHE A 205 5.09 -8.89 -30.15
N ALA A 206 4.56 -8.35 -31.25
CA ALA A 206 4.08 -9.19 -32.34
C ALA A 206 5.20 -9.97 -33.05
N ALA A 207 5.00 -11.27 -33.24
CA ALA A 207 5.97 -12.17 -33.87
C ALA A 207 7.40 -12.07 -33.29
N SER A 208 7.50 -11.71 -32.01
CA SER A 208 8.77 -11.60 -31.30
C SER A 208 9.16 -12.92 -30.63
N ARG A 209 10.46 -13.18 -30.52
CA ARG A 209 11.00 -14.39 -29.89
C ARG A 209 11.94 -14.02 -28.76
N PHE A 210 11.71 -14.60 -27.59
CA PHE A 210 12.57 -14.47 -26.44
C PHE A 210 12.92 -15.85 -25.91
N SER A 211 14.16 -16.02 -25.45
CA SER A 211 14.60 -17.20 -24.73
C SER A 211 15.36 -16.81 -23.47
N GLY A 212 15.26 -17.64 -22.43
CA GLY A 212 15.92 -17.42 -21.15
C GLY A 212 15.00 -16.93 -20.03
N PRO A 213 15.51 -16.80 -18.80
CA PRO A 213 14.71 -16.53 -17.61
C PRO A 213 14.29 -15.05 -17.53
N THR A 214 13.04 -14.84 -17.09
CA THR A 214 12.47 -13.52 -16.79
C THR A 214 11.28 -13.64 -15.84
N ASP A 215 10.98 -12.56 -15.13
CA ASP A 215 9.77 -12.37 -14.33
C ASP A 215 8.83 -11.29 -14.88
N GLU A 216 9.14 -10.72 -16.05
CA GLU A 216 8.29 -9.73 -16.71
C GLU A 216 7.13 -10.42 -17.47
N PRO A 217 5.86 -10.29 -17.00
CA PRO A 217 4.73 -11.01 -17.57
C PRO A 217 4.45 -10.72 -19.05
N ASP A 218 4.73 -9.53 -19.58
CA ASP A 218 4.46 -9.28 -21.00
C ASP A 218 5.39 -10.11 -21.90
N ILE A 219 6.66 -10.24 -21.50
CA ILE A 219 7.66 -11.02 -22.22
C ILE A 219 7.34 -12.51 -22.08
N LEU A 220 7.00 -12.98 -20.87
CA LEU A 220 6.54 -14.36 -20.65
C LEU A 220 5.29 -14.68 -21.48
N GLY A 221 4.37 -13.72 -21.64
CA GLY A 221 3.20 -13.85 -22.50
C GLY A 221 3.58 -13.98 -23.98
N ALA A 222 4.55 -13.19 -24.45
CA ALA A 222 5.10 -13.31 -25.80
C ALA A 222 5.76 -14.67 -26.04
N MET A 223 6.57 -15.15 -25.08
CA MET A 223 7.20 -16.48 -25.12
C MET A 223 6.15 -17.60 -25.18
N ALA A 224 5.11 -17.53 -24.34
CA ALA A 224 4.03 -18.53 -24.34
C ALA A 224 3.25 -18.56 -25.66
N LYS A 225 3.06 -17.39 -26.29
CA LYS A 225 2.40 -17.29 -27.60
C LYS A 225 3.25 -17.88 -28.72
N ASP A 226 4.56 -17.58 -28.75
CA ASP A 226 5.50 -18.16 -29.72
C ASP A 226 5.59 -19.68 -29.56
N GLU A 227 5.71 -20.19 -28.33
CA GLU A 227 5.69 -21.64 -28.04
C GLU A 227 4.38 -22.29 -28.54
N ALA A 228 3.23 -21.66 -28.31
CA ALA A 228 1.94 -22.20 -28.76
C ALA A 228 1.84 -22.28 -30.29
N LEU A 229 2.34 -21.26 -31.00
CA LEU A 229 2.40 -21.25 -32.47
C LEU A 229 3.35 -22.33 -33.00
N ALA A 230 4.55 -22.43 -32.44
CA ALA A 230 5.54 -23.44 -32.83
C ALA A 230 4.99 -24.87 -32.66
N ILE A 231 4.21 -25.11 -31.60
CA ILE A 231 3.58 -26.41 -31.37
C ILE A 231 2.46 -26.67 -32.38
N ALA A 232 1.61 -25.67 -32.66
CA ALA A 232 0.56 -25.80 -33.67
C ALA A 232 1.13 -26.14 -35.05
N ASP A 233 2.23 -25.48 -35.44
CA ASP A 233 2.93 -25.72 -36.70
C ASP A 233 3.60 -27.11 -36.76
N ALA A 234 3.97 -27.69 -35.61
CA ALA A 234 4.59 -29.01 -35.51
C ALA A 234 3.59 -30.19 -35.48
N VAL A 235 2.28 -29.93 -35.32
CA VAL A 235 1.28 -31.01 -35.26
C VAL A 235 1.21 -31.74 -36.60
N GLY A 236 1.48 -33.04 -36.58
CA GLY A 236 1.38 -33.91 -37.77
C GLY A 236 2.61 -33.89 -38.70
N THR A 237 3.67 -33.15 -38.35
CA THR A 237 4.90 -33.04 -39.17
C THR A 237 6.09 -33.85 -38.61
N GLY A 238 5.89 -34.62 -37.54
CA GLY A 238 6.93 -35.39 -36.86
C GLY A 238 7.18 -36.78 -37.47
N PRO A 239 8.41 -37.31 -37.39
CA PRO A 239 8.69 -38.70 -37.74
C PRO A 239 7.90 -39.66 -36.82
N PRO A 240 7.65 -40.92 -37.25
CA PRO A 240 7.06 -41.92 -36.37
C PRO A 240 7.96 -42.13 -35.14
N LEU A 241 7.33 -42.47 -34.01
CA LEU A 241 8.07 -42.78 -32.78
C LEU A 241 9.06 -43.93 -33.04
N PRO A 242 10.33 -43.80 -32.59
CA PRO A 242 11.29 -44.89 -32.64
C PRO A 242 10.74 -46.18 -31.99
N PRO A 243 11.06 -47.38 -32.49
CA PRO A 243 10.56 -48.64 -31.93
C PRO A 243 10.81 -48.80 -30.42
N ASP A 244 11.97 -48.37 -29.93
CA ASP A 244 12.36 -48.41 -28.51
C ASP A 244 11.48 -47.52 -27.61
N LEU A 245 10.69 -46.62 -28.20
CA LEU A 245 9.72 -45.79 -27.48
C LEU A 245 8.28 -46.34 -27.58
N THR A 246 8.07 -47.44 -28.30
CA THR A 246 6.75 -48.04 -28.52
C THR A 246 6.46 -49.27 -27.64
N ASP A 247 7.41 -49.67 -26.80
CA ASP A 247 7.28 -50.79 -25.87
C ASP A 247 7.11 -50.33 -24.41
N GLY A 248 6.98 -51.27 -23.45
CA GLY A 248 6.69 -50.96 -22.05
C GLY A 248 7.65 -49.94 -21.40
N PRO A 249 8.97 -50.14 -21.42
CA PRO A 249 9.95 -49.16 -20.95
C PRO A 249 9.92 -47.84 -21.72
N GLY A 250 9.86 -47.90 -23.05
CA GLY A 250 9.81 -46.73 -23.93
C GLY A 250 8.59 -45.84 -23.67
N LEU A 251 7.41 -46.44 -23.56
CA LEU A 251 6.16 -45.75 -23.26
C LEU A 251 6.18 -45.11 -21.87
N ARG A 252 6.83 -45.74 -20.88
CA ARG A 252 7.01 -45.14 -19.54
C ARG A 252 7.90 -43.90 -19.60
N LEU A 253 8.99 -43.95 -20.37
CA LEU A 253 9.84 -42.79 -20.60
C LEU A 253 9.07 -41.67 -21.30
N LEU A 254 8.36 -41.98 -22.38
CA LEU A 254 7.51 -41.01 -23.09
C LEU A 254 6.47 -40.38 -22.16
N THR A 255 5.80 -41.18 -21.35
CA THR A 255 4.82 -40.70 -20.38
C THR A 255 5.46 -39.74 -19.38
N ALA A 256 6.64 -40.09 -18.84
CA ALA A 256 7.37 -39.24 -17.90
C ALA A 256 7.86 -37.93 -18.55
N VAL A 257 8.30 -37.97 -19.80
CA VAL A 257 8.70 -36.77 -20.56
C VAL A 257 7.49 -35.87 -20.82
N CYS A 258 6.38 -36.45 -21.30
CA CYS A 258 5.13 -35.70 -21.51
C CYS A 258 4.63 -35.08 -20.20
N ASP A 259 4.62 -35.83 -19.10
CA ASP A 259 4.22 -35.34 -17.78
C ASP A 259 5.11 -34.19 -17.31
N GLY A 260 6.43 -34.32 -17.46
CA GLY A 260 7.39 -33.25 -17.12
C GLY A 260 7.20 -31.99 -17.95
N VAL A 261 7.00 -32.12 -19.26
CA VAL A 261 6.76 -30.99 -20.18
C VAL A 261 5.44 -30.31 -19.85
N LEU A 262 4.34 -31.07 -19.74
CA LEU A 262 3.01 -30.53 -19.45
C LEU A 262 2.96 -29.88 -18.07
N SER A 263 3.56 -30.50 -17.06
CA SER A 263 3.71 -29.93 -15.71
C SER A 263 4.47 -28.61 -15.74
N GLY A 264 5.61 -28.56 -16.45
CA GLY A 264 6.39 -27.34 -16.57
C GLY A 264 5.66 -26.21 -17.29
N ARG A 265 4.87 -26.52 -18.32
CA ARG A 265 4.02 -25.53 -19.02
C ARG A 265 2.91 -25.00 -18.13
N ASP A 266 2.25 -25.86 -17.37
CA ASP A 266 1.18 -25.45 -16.46
C ASP A 266 1.71 -24.58 -15.30
N ILE A 267 2.89 -24.91 -14.77
CA ILE A 267 3.59 -24.07 -13.77
C ILE A 267 3.90 -22.68 -14.34
N ARG A 268 4.50 -22.61 -15.53
CA ARG A 268 4.82 -21.32 -16.19
C ARG A 268 3.56 -20.51 -16.48
N ARG A 269 2.47 -21.16 -16.91
CA ARG A 269 1.17 -20.53 -17.14
C ARG A 269 0.59 -19.89 -15.86
N ARG A 270 0.61 -20.63 -14.74
CA ARG A 270 0.15 -20.12 -13.43
C ARG A 270 0.99 -18.94 -12.95
N ARG A 271 2.32 -19.07 -13.03
CA ARG A 271 3.27 -18.01 -12.69
C ARG A 271 3.00 -16.75 -13.51
N LEU A 272 2.84 -16.88 -14.82
CA LEU A 272 2.51 -15.77 -15.72
C LEU A 272 1.21 -15.07 -15.28
N ALA A 273 0.15 -15.82 -15.00
CA ALA A 273 -1.13 -15.24 -14.58
C ALA A 273 -1.01 -14.41 -13.28
N MET A 274 -0.27 -14.91 -12.28
CA MET A 274 -0.05 -14.19 -11.02
C MET A 274 0.88 -12.98 -11.16
N LEU A 275 1.95 -13.09 -11.96
CA LEU A 275 2.83 -11.95 -12.26
C LEU A 275 2.09 -10.84 -13.00
N ALA A 276 1.26 -11.20 -13.99
CA ALA A 276 0.42 -10.23 -14.70
C ALA A 276 -0.57 -9.54 -13.75
N ASN A 277 -1.13 -10.27 -12.79
CA ASN A 277 -1.98 -9.70 -11.75
C ASN A 277 -1.21 -8.76 -10.82
N ASN A 278 -0.03 -9.16 -10.35
CA ASN A 278 0.86 -8.34 -9.52
C ASN A 278 1.24 -7.04 -10.22
N LYS A 279 1.62 -7.11 -11.50
CA LYS A 279 1.99 -5.95 -12.32
C LYS A 279 0.84 -4.93 -12.42
N ARG A 280 -0.39 -5.38 -12.73
CA ARG A 280 -1.56 -4.49 -12.79
C ARG A 280 -1.86 -3.85 -11.44
N ARG A 281 -1.83 -4.63 -10.35
CA ARG A 281 -2.08 -4.13 -9.01
C ARG A 281 -1.00 -3.16 -8.51
N LEU A 282 0.28 -3.38 -8.85
CA LEU A 282 1.35 -2.41 -8.58
C LEU A 282 1.15 -1.11 -9.37
N ALA A 283 0.73 -1.18 -10.63
CA ALA A 283 0.40 0.00 -11.43
C ALA A 283 -0.78 0.78 -10.82
N TRP A 284 -1.81 0.06 -10.34
CA TRP A 284 -2.92 0.65 -9.59
C TRP A 284 -2.45 1.31 -8.29
N ALA A 285 -1.56 0.65 -7.54
CA ALA A 285 -1.00 1.17 -6.31
C ALA A 285 -0.25 2.49 -6.53
N ARG A 286 0.65 2.54 -7.53
CA ARG A 286 1.35 3.77 -7.93
C ARG A 286 0.37 4.88 -8.31
N ARG A 287 -0.69 4.55 -9.07
CA ARG A 287 -1.70 5.54 -9.46
C ARG A 287 -2.42 6.13 -8.25
N ARG A 288 -2.84 5.29 -7.30
CA ARG A 288 -3.58 5.71 -6.10
C ARG A 288 -2.72 6.47 -5.08
N LEU A 289 -1.42 6.18 -4.99
CA LEU A 289 -0.47 6.93 -4.13
C LEU A 289 -0.13 8.34 -4.68
N GLY A 290 -0.55 8.66 -5.91
CA GLY A 290 -0.12 9.87 -6.59
C GLY A 290 1.38 9.90 -6.92
N PRO A 291 1.88 10.98 -7.53
CA PRO A 291 3.27 11.04 -8.03
C PRO A 291 4.33 10.91 -6.94
N SER A 292 4.10 11.53 -5.78
CA SER A 292 5.05 11.53 -4.66
C SER A 292 5.19 10.12 -4.07
N GLY A 293 4.07 9.48 -3.71
CA GLY A 293 4.12 8.14 -3.15
C GLY A 293 4.50 7.06 -4.16
N ALA A 294 4.17 7.23 -5.45
CA ALA A 294 4.67 6.37 -6.51
C ALA A 294 6.20 6.45 -6.65
N ALA A 295 6.79 7.64 -6.54
CA ALA A 295 8.24 7.82 -6.56
C ALA A 295 8.89 7.16 -5.34
N PHE A 296 8.28 7.30 -4.16
CA PHE A 296 8.78 6.61 -2.96
C PHE A 296 8.72 5.09 -3.09
N LEU A 297 7.59 4.53 -3.56
CA LEU A 297 7.44 3.10 -3.78
C LEU A 297 8.45 2.56 -4.82
N GLU A 298 8.80 3.36 -5.83
CA GLU A 298 9.82 3.02 -6.82
C GLU A 298 11.24 3.01 -6.23
N MET A 299 11.52 3.91 -5.28
CA MET A 299 12.81 4.03 -4.61
C MET A 299 12.99 3.04 -3.45
N LEU A 300 11.88 2.58 -2.85
CA LEU A 300 11.82 1.81 -1.60
C LEU A 300 12.79 0.61 -1.56
N PRO A 301 12.82 -0.31 -2.55
CA PRO A 301 13.77 -1.43 -2.49
C PRO A 301 15.23 -0.97 -2.48
N GLY A 302 15.55 0.11 -3.17
CA GLY A 302 16.90 0.71 -3.16
C GLY A 302 17.26 1.37 -1.82
N LEU A 303 16.28 1.94 -1.09
CA LEU A 303 16.51 2.43 0.28
C LEU A 303 16.84 1.28 1.23
N ILE A 304 16.17 0.13 1.04
CA ILE A 304 16.42 -1.08 1.83
C ILE A 304 17.83 -1.61 1.57
N GLU A 305 18.30 -1.64 0.32
CA GLU A 305 19.64 -2.11 -0.02
C GLU A 305 20.77 -1.16 0.42
N ALA A 306 20.54 0.16 0.36
CA ALA A 306 21.59 1.16 0.51
C ALA A 306 22.31 1.09 1.89
N PRO A 307 23.65 1.14 1.97
CA PRO A 307 24.41 1.29 3.23
C PRO A 307 24.26 2.65 3.94
N LEU A 308 23.19 3.40 3.64
CA LEU A 308 22.95 4.76 4.09
C LEU A 308 21.50 4.91 4.54
N VAL A 309 21.27 5.85 5.46
CA VAL A 309 19.93 6.27 5.89
C VAL A 309 19.89 7.78 6.06
N ARG A 310 18.74 8.38 5.72
CA ARG A 310 18.51 9.82 5.81
C ARG A 310 17.57 10.12 6.96
N GLU A 311 18.04 10.94 7.90
CA GLU A 311 17.29 11.41 9.07
C GLU A 311 17.26 12.94 9.07
N GLU A 312 16.60 13.54 10.07
CA GLU A 312 16.48 15.00 10.21
C GLU A 312 17.84 15.70 10.32
N THR A 313 18.82 15.03 10.95
CA THR A 313 20.17 15.55 11.18
C THR A 313 21.11 15.39 9.98
N GLY A 314 20.69 14.68 8.93
CA GLY A 314 21.46 14.43 7.72
C GLY A 314 21.48 12.96 7.30
N ILE A 315 22.51 12.58 6.54
CA ILE A 315 22.72 11.21 6.07
C ILE A 315 23.77 10.54 6.96
N ARG A 316 23.50 9.33 7.44
CA ARG A 316 24.43 8.52 8.23
C ARG A 316 24.57 7.09 7.67
N PRO A 317 25.65 6.36 8.00
CA PRO A 317 25.78 4.94 7.66
C PRO A 317 24.67 4.10 8.29
N GLY A 318 24.27 3.03 7.60
CA GLY A 318 23.36 2.00 8.10
C GLY A 318 23.69 0.63 7.48
N PRO A 319 23.15 -0.48 8.01
CA PRO A 319 23.43 -1.81 7.46
C PRO A 319 22.96 -1.94 6.01
N ALA A 320 23.82 -2.48 5.15
CA ALA A 320 23.49 -2.80 3.78
C ALA A 320 22.64 -4.08 3.71
N ALA A 321 21.77 -4.14 2.71
CA ALA A 321 21.03 -5.36 2.39
C ALA A 321 21.15 -5.68 0.90
N ARG A 322 20.90 -6.93 0.53
CA ARG A 322 20.84 -7.39 -0.85
C ARG A 322 19.53 -8.09 -1.08
N ILE A 323 18.68 -7.53 -1.93
CA ILE A 323 17.40 -8.11 -2.32
C ILE A 323 17.64 -9.06 -3.49
N ALA A 324 17.21 -10.31 -3.37
CA ALA A 324 17.42 -11.34 -4.38
C ALA A 324 16.92 -10.91 -5.77
N GLY A 325 17.79 -10.87 -6.78
CA GLY A 325 17.42 -10.57 -8.17
C GLY A 325 16.96 -9.12 -8.45
N PHE A 326 17.03 -8.23 -7.45
CA PHE A 326 16.67 -6.83 -7.62
C PHE A 326 17.82 -6.03 -8.21
N SER A 327 17.48 -5.08 -9.08
CA SER A 327 18.33 -3.98 -9.49
C SER A 327 17.47 -2.75 -9.75
N PRO A 328 17.86 -1.57 -9.25
CA PRO A 328 17.11 -0.35 -9.53
C PRO A 328 17.16 -0.05 -11.03
N ASN A 329 16.04 0.40 -11.58
CA ASN A 329 16.04 1.01 -12.92
C ASN A 329 16.57 2.45 -12.86
N LEU A 330 16.70 3.10 -14.03
CA LEU A 330 17.23 4.47 -14.10
C LEU A 330 16.44 5.48 -13.27
N ALA A 331 15.10 5.34 -13.20
CA ALA A 331 14.26 6.24 -12.44
C ALA A 331 14.51 6.08 -10.93
N ALA A 332 14.52 4.84 -10.44
CA ALA A 332 14.87 4.54 -9.06
C ALA A 332 16.29 5.01 -8.70
N ALA A 333 17.27 4.77 -9.58
CA ALA A 333 18.66 5.20 -9.37
C ALA A 333 18.79 6.73 -9.28
N ARG A 334 18.07 7.49 -10.12
CA ARG A 334 18.05 8.97 -10.06
C ARG A 334 17.36 9.48 -8.79
N LEU A 335 16.29 8.83 -8.34
CA LEU A 335 15.63 9.16 -7.07
C LEU A 335 16.58 8.93 -5.90
N LEU A 336 17.26 7.78 -5.85
CA LEU A 336 18.28 7.47 -4.83
C LEU A 336 19.45 8.47 -4.85
N ALA A 337 19.92 8.86 -6.03
CA ALA A 337 20.97 9.87 -6.18
C ALA A 337 20.53 11.24 -5.65
N THR A 338 19.29 11.64 -5.94
CA THR A 338 18.72 12.89 -5.42
C THR A 338 18.61 12.84 -3.89
N HIS A 339 18.37 11.65 -3.35
CA HIS A 339 18.17 11.41 -1.92
C HIS A 339 19.46 11.39 -1.10
N PHE A 340 20.51 10.74 -1.62
CA PHE A 340 21.77 10.49 -0.91
C PHE A 340 22.99 11.20 -1.53
N GLY A 341 22.83 11.90 -2.66
CA GLY A 341 23.91 12.47 -3.47
C GLY A 341 24.46 11.52 -4.54
N ASP A 342 25.35 12.03 -5.41
CA ASP A 342 25.85 11.33 -6.60
C ASP A 342 26.51 9.97 -6.30
N ARG A 343 27.15 9.82 -5.13
CA ARG A 343 27.75 8.54 -4.66
C ARG A 343 26.73 7.39 -4.52
N ALA A 344 25.43 7.68 -4.47
CA ALA A 344 24.38 6.66 -4.44
C ALA A 344 23.82 6.32 -5.83
N GLY A 345 23.89 7.26 -6.78
CA GLY A 345 23.34 7.11 -8.13
C GLY A 345 24.18 6.23 -9.07
N GLU A 346 25.49 6.20 -8.88
CA GLU A 346 26.42 5.45 -9.75
C GLU A 346 26.40 3.93 -9.50
N GLY A 347 25.55 3.45 -8.59
CA GLY A 347 25.48 2.05 -8.21
C GLY A 347 26.44 1.73 -7.09
N GLN A 348 25.96 1.92 -5.87
CA GLN A 348 26.70 1.47 -4.70
C GLN A 348 26.97 -0.03 -4.82
N THR A 349 28.25 -0.41 -4.73
CA THR A 349 28.62 -1.81 -4.63
C THR A 349 28.11 -2.31 -3.30
N ILE A 350 27.03 -3.10 -3.33
CA ILE A 350 26.49 -3.74 -2.14
C ILE A 350 27.58 -4.71 -1.64
N PRO A 351 28.01 -4.63 -0.37
CA PRO A 351 28.99 -5.54 0.20
C PRO A 351 28.59 -7.02 0.02
N GLU A 352 29.57 -7.92 -0.02
CA GLU A 352 29.30 -9.36 -0.10
C GLU A 352 28.65 -9.89 1.19
N ASP A 353 28.96 -9.28 2.33
CA ASP A 353 28.43 -9.60 3.67
C ASP A 353 27.12 -8.86 4.00
N ALA A 354 26.52 -8.14 3.05
CA ALA A 354 25.24 -7.47 3.23
C ALA A 354 24.13 -8.45 3.64
N ILE A 355 23.17 -7.97 4.43
CA ILE A 355 22.04 -8.78 4.92
C ILE A 355 21.26 -9.31 3.72
N ALA A 356 21.10 -10.63 3.65
CA ALA A 356 20.38 -11.27 2.56
C ALA A 356 18.85 -11.12 2.75
N VAL A 357 18.23 -10.34 1.88
CA VAL A 357 16.78 -10.17 1.79
C VAL A 357 16.28 -11.00 0.61
N GLU A 358 15.41 -11.96 0.87
CA GLU A 358 14.86 -12.84 -0.16
C GLU A 358 13.72 -12.17 -0.94
N ALA A 359 12.92 -11.32 -0.26
CA ALA A 359 11.82 -10.58 -0.88
C ALA A 359 11.35 -9.39 -0.04
N VAL A 360 10.69 -8.45 -0.72
CA VAL A 360 9.96 -7.33 -0.13
C VAL A 360 8.53 -7.34 -0.65
N TYR A 361 7.56 -7.46 0.25
CA TYR A 361 6.13 -7.47 -0.08
C TYR A 361 5.42 -6.28 0.56
N THR A 362 4.37 -5.79 -0.08
CA THR A 362 3.33 -5.01 0.60
C THR A 362 2.04 -5.83 0.71
N ILE A 363 1.33 -5.70 1.83
CA ILE A 363 0.10 -6.44 2.15
C ILE A 363 -1.06 -5.46 2.43
N GLY A 364 -2.31 -5.93 2.43
CA GLY A 364 -3.45 -5.15 2.87
C GLY A 364 -4.21 -4.46 1.73
N SER A 365 -4.55 -3.18 1.88
CA SER A 365 -5.36 -2.44 0.90
C SER A 365 -4.58 -1.97 -0.32
N VAL A 366 -3.25 -1.90 -0.25
CA VAL A 366 -2.40 -1.40 -1.35
C VAL A 366 -2.58 -2.27 -2.61
N GLY A 367 -2.80 -1.60 -3.75
CA GLY A 367 -3.08 -2.26 -5.03
C GLY A 367 -4.46 -2.91 -5.11
N THR A 368 -5.43 -2.47 -4.31
CA THR A 368 -6.83 -2.90 -4.36
C THR A 368 -7.76 -1.71 -4.49
N VAL A 369 -9.05 -1.92 -4.76
CA VAL A 369 -10.05 -0.83 -4.73
C VAL A 369 -10.29 -0.25 -3.33
N ALA A 370 -9.81 -0.90 -2.27
CA ALA A 370 -9.85 -0.37 -0.92
C ALA A 370 -8.68 0.56 -0.59
N GLN A 371 -7.74 0.77 -1.52
CA GLN A 371 -6.66 1.74 -1.35
C GLN A 371 -7.21 3.16 -1.44
N THR A 372 -6.98 3.92 -0.37
CA THR A 372 -7.30 5.34 -0.21
C THR A 372 -6.03 6.12 0.12
N ASP A 373 -6.10 7.45 0.11
CA ASP A 373 -4.98 8.32 0.48
C ASP A 373 -4.56 8.07 1.95
N ASP A 374 -5.52 7.77 2.84
CA ASP A 374 -5.26 7.39 4.25
C ASP A 374 -4.79 5.93 4.45
N SER A 375 -4.40 5.20 3.38
CA SER A 375 -3.96 3.80 3.53
C SER A 375 -2.50 3.70 3.93
N ASP A 376 -2.27 3.00 5.05
CA ASP A 376 -0.96 2.56 5.51
C ASP A 376 -0.32 1.54 4.54
N LEU A 377 1.01 1.55 4.49
CA LEU A 377 1.81 0.54 3.77
C LEU A 377 2.48 -0.39 4.78
N ASP A 378 1.89 -1.57 4.96
CA ASP A 378 2.54 -2.67 5.65
C ASP A 378 3.54 -3.35 4.71
N ILE A 379 4.83 -3.31 5.05
CA ILE A 379 5.93 -3.85 4.24
C ILE A 379 6.58 -5.02 4.97
N TRP A 380 6.53 -6.20 4.36
CA TRP A 380 7.27 -7.37 4.84
C TRP A 380 8.64 -7.41 4.17
N VAL A 381 9.69 -7.45 5.00
CA VAL A 381 11.08 -7.65 4.56
C VAL A 381 11.50 -9.06 4.97
N CYS A 382 11.52 -9.98 4.01
CA CYS A 382 11.81 -11.38 4.25
C CYS A 382 13.32 -11.63 4.28
N ILE A 383 13.86 -11.91 5.46
CA ILE A 383 15.28 -12.21 5.66
C ILE A 383 15.56 -13.68 5.33
N ALA A 384 16.70 -13.94 4.68
CA ALA A 384 17.15 -15.31 4.42
C ALA A 384 17.38 -16.05 5.74
N GLN A 385 17.03 -17.33 5.81
CA GLN A 385 17.12 -18.11 7.05
C GLN A 385 18.54 -18.12 7.65
N ARG A 386 19.57 -18.16 6.79
CA ARG A 386 20.99 -18.09 7.21
C ARG A 386 21.36 -16.78 7.92
N ASP A 387 20.58 -15.72 7.71
CA ASP A 387 20.81 -14.37 8.23
C ASP A 387 19.84 -14.01 9.37
N ALA A 388 18.95 -14.92 9.77
CA ALA A 388 17.86 -14.66 10.72
C ALA A 388 18.34 -14.33 12.14
N GLU A 389 19.57 -14.69 12.50
CA GLU A 389 20.15 -14.47 13.83
C GLU A 389 21.36 -13.51 13.81
N ARG A 390 21.51 -12.71 12.75
CA ARG A 390 22.67 -11.80 12.65
C ARG A 390 22.64 -10.70 13.74
N PRO A 391 23.80 -10.32 14.30
CA PRO A 391 23.89 -9.31 15.35
C PRO A 391 23.57 -7.88 14.89
N ASP A 392 23.63 -7.61 13.59
CA ASP A 392 23.33 -6.30 12.98
C ASP A 392 21.83 -6.12 12.64
N LEU A 393 20.99 -7.14 12.86
CA LEU A 393 19.55 -7.07 12.62
C LEU A 393 18.81 -5.97 13.41
N PRO A 394 19.13 -5.68 14.70
CA PRO A 394 18.54 -4.55 15.41
C PRO A 394 18.85 -3.21 14.74
N ALA A 395 20.12 -2.99 14.35
CA ALA A 395 20.52 -1.78 13.62
C ALA A 395 19.86 -1.69 12.23
N PHE A 396 19.56 -2.84 11.62
CA PHE A 396 18.79 -2.88 10.37
C PHE A 396 17.31 -2.52 10.59
N GLN A 397 16.69 -2.93 11.71
CA GLN A 397 15.35 -2.45 12.08
C GLN A 397 15.37 -0.93 12.32
N ASP A 398 16.35 -0.40 13.05
CA ASP A 398 16.48 1.05 13.28
C ASP A 398 16.57 1.84 11.97
N LYS A 399 17.23 1.26 10.96
CA LYS A 399 17.27 1.82 9.60
C LYS A 399 15.89 1.80 8.94
N LEU A 400 15.15 0.69 9.02
CA LEU A 400 13.79 0.60 8.47
C LEU A 400 12.85 1.61 9.15
N ASP A 401 12.93 1.77 10.47
CA ASP A 401 12.12 2.73 11.23
C ASP A 401 12.47 4.19 10.89
N ALA A 402 13.74 4.46 10.55
CA ALA A 402 14.15 5.75 10.02
C ALA A 402 13.59 5.99 8.60
N ILE A 403 13.53 4.96 7.74
CA ILE A 403 12.85 5.05 6.44
C ILE A 403 11.34 5.32 6.62
N SER A 404 10.68 4.70 7.60
CA SER A 404 9.27 4.97 7.92
C SER A 404 9.03 6.43 8.34
N ARG A 405 9.80 6.92 9.32
CA ARG A 405 9.73 8.32 9.77
C ARG A 405 10.02 9.30 8.63
N GLN A 406 10.90 8.91 7.72
CA GLN A 406 11.18 9.69 6.54
C GLN A 406 10.01 9.73 5.56
N ALA A 407 9.39 8.58 5.28
CA ALA A 407 8.25 8.48 4.38
C ALA A 407 7.09 9.36 4.87
N GLU A 408 6.82 9.34 6.17
CA GLU A 408 5.77 10.17 6.79
C GLU A 408 6.10 11.66 6.65
N ARG A 409 7.32 12.07 7.00
CA ARG A 409 7.72 13.48 6.99
C ARG A 409 7.84 14.08 5.58
N ASP A 410 8.48 13.36 4.65
CA ASP A 410 8.87 13.89 3.34
C ASP A 410 7.82 13.58 2.26
N TYR A 411 6.97 12.56 2.46
CA TYR A 411 6.02 12.05 1.44
C TYR A 411 4.57 11.91 1.93
N ASP A 412 4.27 12.19 3.21
CA ASP A 412 2.95 11.98 3.83
C ASP A 412 2.49 10.50 3.70
N LEU A 413 3.44 9.57 3.82
CA LEU A 413 3.21 8.13 3.71
C LEU A 413 3.49 7.43 5.04
N GLU A 414 2.45 6.86 5.63
CA GLU A 414 2.57 5.98 6.79
C GLU A 414 3.02 4.57 6.34
N ILE A 415 4.20 4.14 6.80
CA ILE A 415 4.80 2.85 6.43
C ILE A 415 5.22 2.09 7.68
N HIS A 416 4.83 0.82 7.76
CA HIS A 416 5.19 -0.09 8.85
C HIS A 416 6.02 -1.25 8.30
N PHE A 417 7.28 -1.37 8.74
CA PHE A 417 8.16 -2.47 8.32
C PHE A 417 8.11 -3.63 9.30
N PHE A 418 7.88 -4.82 8.75
CA PHE A 418 7.91 -6.08 9.48
C PHE A 418 9.04 -6.95 8.93
N ARG A 419 10.05 -7.23 9.76
CA ARG A 419 11.08 -8.22 9.43
C ARG A 419 10.50 -9.61 9.62
N MET A 420 10.55 -10.40 8.57
CA MET A 420 9.94 -11.73 8.54
C MET A 420 11.00 -12.79 8.23
N SER A 421 10.96 -13.93 8.91
CA SER A 421 11.71 -15.11 8.46
C SER A 421 10.82 -16.01 7.60
N VAL A 422 11.43 -16.71 6.64
CA VAL A 422 10.69 -17.63 5.75
C VAL A 422 10.08 -18.79 6.56
N ALA A 423 10.82 -19.29 7.57
CA ALA A 423 10.37 -20.36 8.45
C ALA A 423 9.17 -19.94 9.30
N ASP A 424 9.21 -18.75 9.90
CA ASP A 424 8.11 -18.25 10.73
C ASP A 424 6.84 -18.06 9.90
N ILE A 425 6.97 -17.48 8.70
CA ILE A 425 5.82 -17.38 7.78
C ILE A 425 5.33 -18.80 7.47
N HIS A 426 6.20 -19.75 7.10
CA HIS A 426 5.82 -21.12 6.79
C HIS A 426 5.01 -21.79 7.92
N ASP A 427 5.39 -21.57 9.17
CA ASP A 427 4.76 -22.16 10.35
C ASP A 427 3.60 -21.33 10.93
N ASN A 428 3.27 -20.20 10.31
CA ASN A 428 2.24 -19.25 10.73
C ASN A 428 2.57 -18.54 12.06
N ILE A 429 3.86 -18.26 12.29
CA ILE A 429 4.38 -17.55 13.45
C ILE A 429 4.64 -16.10 13.02
N PHE A 430 4.01 -15.13 13.68
CA PHE A 430 4.09 -13.71 13.29
C PHE A 430 4.53 -12.80 14.46
N GLY A 431 5.08 -13.38 15.53
CA GLY A 431 5.50 -12.66 16.73
C GLY A 431 4.35 -12.33 17.69
N TYR A 432 4.64 -11.64 18.80
CA TYR A 432 3.65 -11.10 19.74
C TYR A 432 3.93 -9.60 19.88
N SER A 433 2.91 -8.76 19.67
CA SER A 433 2.99 -7.34 19.98
C SER A 433 2.15 -7.11 21.23
N GLU A 434 2.73 -6.52 22.29
CA GLU A 434 1.99 -6.19 23.52
C GLU A 434 0.93 -5.12 23.28
N ASP A 435 1.18 -4.20 22.33
CA ASP A 435 0.24 -3.15 21.91
C ASP A 435 -0.89 -3.69 21.00
N GLU A 436 -0.65 -4.81 20.30
CA GLU A 436 -1.66 -5.48 19.46
C GLU A 436 -2.25 -6.77 20.06
N GLY A 437 -1.71 -7.23 21.19
CA GLY A 437 -2.21 -8.27 22.08
C GLY A 437 -2.26 -9.72 21.57
N TYR A 438 -1.99 -10.06 20.31
CA TYR A 438 -2.51 -11.34 19.77
C TYR A 438 -1.75 -12.03 18.63
N GLY A 439 -0.46 -11.77 18.43
CA GLY A 439 0.22 -12.29 17.24
C GLY A 439 0.32 -13.83 17.10
N SER A 440 0.01 -14.62 18.14
CA SER A 440 -0.12 -16.09 18.07
C SER A 440 -1.53 -16.60 17.72
N ALA A 441 -2.57 -15.76 17.78
CA ALA A 441 -3.98 -16.18 17.70
C ALA A 441 -4.65 -15.93 16.34
N GLN A 442 -3.90 -15.51 15.31
CA GLN A 442 -4.43 -15.20 13.95
C GLN A 442 -3.46 -15.58 12.81
N GLY A 443 -2.47 -16.45 13.07
CA GLY A 443 -1.42 -16.71 12.08
C GLY A 443 -1.94 -17.26 10.75
N CYS A 444 -2.92 -18.17 10.77
CA CYS A 444 -3.49 -18.71 9.54
C CYS A 444 -4.30 -17.66 8.79
N LEU A 445 -5.03 -16.81 9.51
CA LEU A 445 -5.79 -15.70 8.92
C LEU A 445 -4.89 -14.64 8.29
N LEU A 446 -3.76 -14.31 8.93
CA LEU A 446 -2.79 -13.37 8.38
C LEU A 446 -2.13 -13.93 7.12
N LYS A 447 -1.79 -15.23 7.10
CA LYS A 447 -1.29 -15.88 5.88
C LYS A 447 -2.34 -15.94 4.77
N GLU A 448 -3.61 -16.19 5.09
CA GLU A 448 -4.72 -16.09 4.13
C GLU A 448 -4.81 -14.70 3.52
N GLU A 449 -4.76 -13.65 4.37
CA GLU A 449 -4.76 -12.26 3.91
C GLU A 449 -3.52 -11.95 3.07
N PHE A 450 -2.35 -12.46 3.44
CA PHE A 450 -1.12 -12.33 2.66
C PHE A 450 -1.30 -12.91 1.26
N TYR A 451 -1.71 -14.18 1.13
CA TYR A 451 -1.89 -14.78 -0.19
C TYR A 451 -2.98 -14.12 -1.02
N ARG A 452 -3.98 -13.52 -0.38
CA ARG A 452 -5.02 -12.76 -1.07
C ARG A 452 -4.52 -11.38 -1.53
N THR A 453 -3.75 -10.67 -0.72
CA THR A 453 -3.49 -9.23 -0.92
C THR A 453 -2.05 -8.86 -1.25
N ALA A 454 -1.07 -9.74 -1.03
CA ALA A 454 0.33 -9.41 -1.21
C ALA A 454 0.64 -8.90 -2.62
N LEU A 455 1.51 -7.88 -2.69
CA LEU A 455 2.20 -7.46 -3.89
C LEU A 455 3.69 -7.64 -3.69
N VAL A 456 4.34 -8.27 -4.67
CA VAL A 456 5.81 -8.36 -4.70
C VAL A 456 6.34 -7.01 -5.17
N ALA A 457 6.91 -6.24 -4.25
CA ALA A 457 7.59 -4.98 -4.56
C ALA A 457 8.99 -5.24 -5.14
N ALA A 458 9.71 -6.22 -4.58
CA ALA A 458 10.99 -6.72 -5.10
C ALA A 458 11.28 -8.15 -4.60
N GLY A 459 12.15 -8.87 -5.31
CA GLY A 459 12.65 -10.17 -4.88
C GLY A 459 11.88 -11.39 -5.38
N LYS A 460 11.98 -12.48 -4.62
CA LYS A 460 11.38 -13.79 -4.95
C LYS A 460 9.87 -13.81 -4.76
N LYS A 461 9.19 -14.68 -5.52
CA LYS A 461 7.73 -14.77 -5.58
C LYS A 461 7.25 -15.90 -4.65
N PRO A 462 6.05 -15.82 -4.04
CA PRO A 462 5.54 -16.95 -3.28
C PRO A 462 5.40 -18.20 -4.16
N ALA A 463 5.95 -19.34 -3.75
CA ALA A 463 5.86 -20.61 -4.48
C ALA A 463 4.39 -21.05 -4.66
N TRP A 464 3.52 -20.65 -3.74
CA TRP A 464 2.06 -20.81 -3.83
C TRP A 464 1.44 -20.24 -5.12
N TRP A 465 2.09 -19.30 -5.80
CA TRP A 465 1.65 -18.76 -7.10
C TRP A 465 1.75 -19.77 -8.24
N CYS A 466 2.55 -20.82 -8.07
CA CYS A 466 2.87 -21.79 -9.11
C CYS A 466 2.11 -23.13 -8.94
N VAL A 467 1.45 -23.34 -7.80
CA VAL A 467 0.76 -24.59 -7.46
C VAL A 467 -0.76 -24.49 -7.71
N PRO A 468 -1.46 -25.61 -7.96
CA PRO A 468 -2.92 -25.60 -8.15
C PRO A 468 -3.71 -25.01 -6.94
N PRO A 469 -4.94 -24.49 -7.16
CA PRO A 469 -5.80 -24.02 -6.08
C PRO A 469 -6.48 -25.17 -5.33
N GLY A 470 -6.74 -24.96 -4.04
CA GLY A 470 -7.54 -25.84 -3.19
C GLY A 470 -6.92 -27.21 -2.89
N ILE A 471 -5.59 -27.33 -2.99
CA ILE A 471 -4.88 -28.59 -2.74
C ILE A 471 -4.42 -28.71 -1.28
N GLY A 472 -4.44 -29.94 -0.76
CA GLY A 472 -3.89 -30.26 0.56
C GLY A 472 -2.36 -30.32 0.59
N ARG A 473 -1.79 -30.46 1.80
CA ARG A 473 -0.33 -30.43 2.05
C ARG A 473 0.47 -31.40 1.17
N ASP A 474 0.09 -32.67 1.10
CA ASP A 474 0.86 -33.65 0.33
C ASP A 474 0.89 -33.32 -1.18
N ALA A 475 -0.20 -32.77 -1.71
CA ALA A 475 -0.29 -32.35 -3.10
C ALA A 475 0.51 -31.07 -3.35
N TYR A 476 0.58 -30.18 -2.37
CA TYR A 476 1.44 -28.99 -2.39
C TYR A 476 2.91 -29.39 -2.47
N ASP A 477 3.37 -30.26 -1.58
CA ASP A 477 4.77 -30.73 -1.53
C ASP A 477 5.17 -31.45 -2.84
N ARG A 478 4.27 -32.29 -3.39
CA ARG A 478 4.48 -32.90 -4.71
C ARG A 478 4.57 -31.87 -5.84
N SER A 479 3.79 -30.79 -5.77
CA SER A 479 3.82 -29.71 -6.78
C SER A 479 5.14 -28.95 -6.73
N LEU A 480 5.68 -28.68 -5.53
CA LEU A 480 7.00 -28.07 -5.38
C LEU A 480 8.12 -28.98 -5.91
N ALA A 481 8.05 -30.28 -5.61
CA ALA A 481 9.01 -31.25 -6.13
C ALA A 481 8.96 -31.33 -7.67
N ALA A 482 7.76 -31.27 -8.27
CA ALA A 482 7.60 -31.21 -9.72
C ALA A 482 8.17 -29.92 -10.32
N MET A 483 7.97 -28.77 -9.67
CA MET A 483 8.55 -27.48 -10.07
C MET A 483 10.08 -27.52 -10.08
N GLY A 484 10.70 -28.08 -9.03
CA GLY A 484 12.16 -28.22 -8.97
C GLY A 484 12.75 -29.06 -10.10
N ARG A 485 12.01 -30.07 -10.59
CA ARG A 485 12.45 -30.94 -11.70
C ARG A 485 12.15 -30.35 -13.08
N ALA A 486 10.95 -29.82 -13.29
CA ALA A 486 10.47 -29.39 -14.60
C ALA A 486 10.83 -27.94 -14.94
N THR A 487 11.01 -27.09 -13.93
CA THR A 487 11.23 -25.64 -14.05
C THR A 487 12.18 -25.12 -12.96
N PRO A 488 13.46 -25.53 -12.98
CA PRO A 488 14.42 -25.17 -11.92
C PRO A 488 14.67 -23.66 -11.82
N ASP A 489 14.56 -22.94 -12.94
CA ASP A 489 14.62 -21.48 -13.01
C ASP A 489 13.46 -20.82 -12.22
N VAL A 490 12.24 -21.35 -12.36
CA VAL A 490 11.08 -20.89 -11.59
C VAL A 490 11.24 -21.22 -10.11
N ALA A 491 11.72 -22.43 -9.78
CA ALA A 491 11.93 -22.83 -8.40
C ALA A 491 12.94 -21.90 -7.69
N ALA A 492 14.03 -21.51 -8.37
CA ALA A 492 15.05 -20.62 -7.82
C ALA A 492 14.54 -19.19 -7.51
N ASP A 493 13.53 -18.71 -8.25
CA ASP A 493 12.89 -17.39 -8.07
C ASP A 493 11.68 -17.42 -7.12
N THR A 494 11.49 -18.51 -6.35
CA THR A 494 10.34 -18.64 -5.43
C THR A 494 10.71 -18.86 -3.97
N LEU A 495 9.79 -18.49 -3.07
CA LEU A 495 9.83 -18.73 -1.63
C LEU A 495 8.66 -19.58 -1.18
N ASP A 496 8.96 -20.66 -0.46
CA ASP A 496 7.94 -21.54 0.10
C ASP A 496 7.48 -21.04 1.47
N PHE A 497 6.24 -20.56 1.54
CA PHE A 497 5.55 -20.16 2.76
C PHE A 497 4.50 -21.20 3.20
N GLY A 498 4.46 -22.37 2.56
CA GLY A 498 3.52 -23.46 2.81
C GLY A 498 2.07 -23.13 2.41
N PRO A 499 1.19 -24.14 2.36
CA PRO A 499 -0.25 -23.90 2.17
C PRO A 499 -0.86 -23.23 3.41
N VAL A 500 -2.00 -22.57 3.25
CA VAL A 500 -2.81 -22.15 4.41
C VAL A 500 -3.41 -23.40 5.05
N ARG A 501 -3.20 -23.58 6.35
CA ARG A 501 -3.79 -24.70 7.12
C ARG A 501 -5.28 -24.41 7.40
N SER A 502 -6.04 -25.42 7.80
CA SER A 502 -7.39 -25.16 8.33
C SER A 502 -7.29 -24.23 9.53
N ILE A 503 -8.11 -23.18 9.55
CA ILE A 503 -8.17 -22.20 10.62
C ILE A 503 -9.00 -22.82 11.76
N ALA A 504 -8.42 -22.87 12.95
CA ALA A 504 -9.06 -23.49 14.11
C ALA A 504 -10.24 -22.65 14.64
N GLY A 505 -11.20 -23.30 15.33
CA GLY A 505 -12.44 -22.68 15.81
C GLY A 505 -12.24 -21.51 16.78
N ASP A 506 -11.20 -21.62 17.59
CA ASP A 506 -10.72 -20.65 18.58
C ASP A 506 -9.94 -19.49 17.97
N GLU A 507 -9.19 -19.72 16.89
CA GLU A 507 -8.55 -18.65 16.08
C GLU A 507 -9.62 -17.72 15.48
N TYR A 508 -10.75 -18.26 14.99
CA TYR A 508 -11.88 -17.43 14.55
C TYR A 508 -12.47 -16.59 15.70
N PHE A 509 -12.57 -17.15 16.91
CA PHE A 509 -13.12 -16.44 18.05
C PHE A 509 -12.21 -15.27 18.47
N GLY A 510 -10.91 -15.51 18.60
CA GLY A 510 -9.92 -14.47 18.91
C GLY A 510 -9.88 -13.37 17.86
N ALA A 511 -9.83 -13.75 16.59
CA ALA A 511 -9.88 -12.80 15.46
C ALA A 511 -11.14 -11.94 15.48
N SER A 512 -12.27 -12.54 15.83
CA SER A 512 -13.55 -11.83 15.87
C SER A 512 -13.62 -10.80 17.00
N LEU A 513 -13.15 -11.15 18.21
CA LEU A 513 -13.07 -10.18 19.32
C LEU A 513 -12.13 -9.02 18.98
N TRP A 514 -11.00 -9.31 18.34
CA TRP A 514 -10.05 -8.29 17.90
C TRP A 514 -10.65 -7.34 16.88
N MET A 515 -11.35 -7.86 15.87
CA MET A 515 -12.03 -7.04 14.86
C MET A 515 -13.09 -6.12 15.49
N ILE A 516 -13.79 -6.55 16.53
CA ILE A 516 -14.71 -5.70 17.31
C ILE A 516 -13.96 -4.57 18.00
N VAL A 517 -12.81 -4.84 18.63
CA VAL A 517 -12.01 -3.78 19.30
C VAL A 517 -11.39 -2.82 18.27
N LYS A 518 -10.79 -3.32 17.19
CA LYS A 518 -10.28 -2.48 16.08
C LYS A 518 -11.39 -1.68 15.39
N SER A 519 -12.66 -2.10 15.50
CA SER A 519 -13.77 -1.32 14.94
C SER A 519 -13.91 0.06 15.58
N LEU A 520 -13.45 0.23 16.83
CA LEU A 520 -13.49 1.50 17.54
C LEU A 520 -12.62 2.59 16.87
N THR A 521 -11.59 2.18 16.13
CA THR A 521 -10.73 3.08 15.37
C THR A 521 -11.01 3.03 13.86
N SER A 522 -11.31 1.85 13.31
CA SER A 522 -11.56 1.65 11.87
C SER A 522 -12.83 0.81 11.61
N PRO A 523 -14.03 1.36 11.87
CA PRO A 523 -15.27 0.58 11.88
C PRO A 523 -15.58 -0.06 10.54
N PHE A 524 -15.38 0.66 9.44
CA PHE A 524 -15.72 0.18 8.11
C PHE A 524 -14.78 -0.93 7.62
N LYS A 525 -13.46 -0.82 7.86
CA LYS A 525 -12.49 -1.89 7.61
C LYS A 525 -12.84 -3.13 8.44
N SER A 526 -13.18 -2.93 9.72
CA SER A 526 -13.56 -4.00 10.64
C SER A 526 -14.85 -4.71 10.25
N ILE A 527 -15.90 -4.01 9.80
CA ILE A 527 -17.16 -4.67 9.36
C ILE A 527 -16.89 -5.62 8.20
N ILE A 528 -16.12 -5.16 7.21
CA ILE A 528 -15.79 -5.95 6.02
C ILE A 528 -15.00 -7.20 6.43
N LYS A 529 -13.93 -7.04 7.22
CA LYS A 529 -13.10 -8.17 7.69
C LYS A 529 -13.85 -9.10 8.64
N PHE A 530 -14.69 -8.56 9.53
CA PHE A 530 -15.49 -9.35 10.47
C PHE A 530 -16.51 -10.23 9.74
N GLY A 531 -17.18 -9.70 8.71
CA GLY A 531 -18.12 -10.50 7.92
C GLY A 531 -17.46 -11.69 7.21
N LEU A 532 -16.16 -11.59 6.87
CA LEU A 532 -15.39 -12.73 6.37
C LEU A 532 -15.21 -13.82 7.43
N LEU A 533 -14.90 -13.42 8.67
CA LEU A 533 -14.80 -14.35 9.81
C LEU A 533 -16.14 -15.05 10.08
N GLU A 534 -17.26 -14.32 10.02
CA GLU A 534 -18.59 -14.92 10.16
C GLU A 534 -18.88 -15.94 9.04
N LYS A 535 -18.57 -15.58 7.78
CA LYS A 535 -18.72 -16.50 6.64
C LYS A 535 -17.92 -17.78 6.85
N TYR A 536 -16.67 -17.68 7.28
CA TYR A 536 -15.82 -18.85 7.52
C TYR A 536 -16.31 -19.68 8.69
N ALA A 537 -16.63 -19.03 9.81
CA ALA A 537 -17.14 -19.71 10.99
C ALA A 537 -18.50 -20.39 10.70
N ALA A 538 -19.34 -19.87 9.82
CA ALA A 538 -20.64 -20.46 9.52
C ALA A 538 -20.55 -21.73 8.63
N HIS A 539 -19.42 -21.99 7.98
CA HIS A 539 -19.28 -23.12 7.08
C HIS A 539 -19.23 -24.46 7.84
N PRO A 540 -19.91 -25.52 7.36
CA PRO A 540 -19.74 -26.86 7.93
C PRO A 540 -18.36 -27.41 7.54
N GLY A 541 -17.50 -27.68 8.53
CA GLY A 541 -16.12 -28.13 8.30
C GLY A 541 -15.20 -27.01 7.80
N ASP A 542 -14.20 -27.37 7.00
CA ASP A 542 -13.19 -26.42 6.51
C ASP A 542 -13.76 -25.53 5.39
N PRO A 543 -13.81 -24.20 5.57
CA PRO A 543 -14.32 -23.30 4.54
C PRO A 543 -13.32 -23.18 3.37
N VAL A 544 -13.85 -22.95 2.17
CA VAL A 544 -13.03 -22.50 1.05
C VAL A 544 -12.55 -21.06 1.30
N LEU A 545 -11.24 -20.90 1.41
CA LEU A 545 -10.58 -19.62 1.65
C LEU A 545 -10.65 -18.70 0.43
N LEU A 546 -10.62 -17.37 0.68
CA LEU A 546 -10.76 -16.39 -0.40
C LEU A 546 -9.47 -16.28 -1.21
N CYS A 547 -8.29 -16.46 -0.59
CA CYS A 547 -7.04 -16.57 -1.33
C CYS A 547 -7.09 -17.69 -2.40
N GLU A 548 -7.62 -18.87 -2.06
CA GLU A 548 -7.78 -19.98 -3.01
C GLU A 548 -8.83 -19.68 -4.08
N THR A 549 -9.94 -19.03 -3.71
CA THR A 549 -10.98 -18.59 -4.65
C THR A 549 -10.41 -17.58 -5.66
N LEU A 550 -9.67 -16.57 -5.18
CA LEU A 550 -9.00 -15.56 -6.00
C LEU A 550 -7.98 -16.20 -6.95
N LYS A 551 -7.11 -17.08 -6.44
CA LYS A 551 -6.14 -17.81 -7.26
C LYS A 551 -6.81 -18.64 -8.35
N GLY A 552 -7.94 -19.28 -8.02
CA GLY A 552 -8.78 -19.99 -8.99
C GLY A 552 -9.26 -19.08 -10.13
N PHE A 553 -9.79 -17.90 -9.81
CA PHE A 553 -10.22 -16.93 -10.83
C PHE A 553 -9.06 -16.44 -11.70
N ILE A 554 -7.91 -16.11 -11.09
CA ILE A 554 -6.72 -15.65 -11.82
C ILE A 554 -6.21 -16.73 -12.79
N PHE A 555 -6.09 -17.98 -12.35
CA PHE A 555 -5.61 -19.08 -13.19
C PHE A 555 -6.59 -19.48 -14.30
N ALA A 556 -7.88 -19.29 -14.07
CA ALA A 556 -8.92 -19.48 -15.08
C ALA A 556 -9.02 -18.29 -16.04
N ASN A 557 -8.18 -17.26 -15.88
CA ASN A 557 -8.24 -15.99 -16.61
C ASN A 557 -9.64 -15.34 -16.55
N GLN A 558 -10.34 -15.52 -15.43
CA GLN A 558 -11.64 -14.92 -15.18
C GLN A 558 -11.44 -13.52 -14.62
N GLY A 559 -11.34 -12.55 -15.52
CA GLY A 559 -11.23 -11.13 -15.19
C GLY A 559 -12.40 -10.59 -14.37
N GLY A 560 -12.29 -9.30 -14.07
CA GLY A 560 -13.35 -8.46 -13.53
C GLY A 560 -13.01 -8.04 -12.12
N LEU A 561 -13.35 -6.80 -11.78
CA LEU A 561 -13.14 -6.22 -10.46
C LEU A 561 -13.57 -7.19 -9.34
N TRP A 562 -14.79 -7.69 -9.42
CA TRP A 562 -15.40 -8.56 -8.39
C TRP A 562 -14.81 -9.97 -8.31
N ARG A 563 -13.88 -10.36 -9.19
CA ARG A 563 -13.21 -11.67 -9.20
C ARG A 563 -11.72 -11.56 -8.89
N CYS A 564 -11.06 -10.52 -9.40
CA CYS A 564 -9.61 -10.37 -9.32
C CYS A 564 -9.14 -9.35 -8.28
N ASP A 565 -10.01 -8.50 -7.75
CA ASP A 565 -9.65 -7.62 -6.63
C ASP A 565 -9.93 -8.28 -5.27
N PRO A 566 -8.95 -8.30 -4.35
CA PRO A 566 -9.10 -8.87 -3.01
C PRO A 566 -10.29 -8.36 -2.18
N TYR A 567 -10.51 -7.05 -2.14
CA TYR A 567 -11.55 -6.42 -1.31
C TYR A 567 -12.93 -6.48 -1.98
N ALA A 568 -12.99 -6.35 -3.31
CA ALA A 568 -14.23 -6.52 -4.05
C ALA A 568 -14.72 -7.97 -3.99
N LEU A 569 -13.83 -8.95 -4.14
CA LEU A 569 -14.17 -10.37 -3.96
C LEU A 569 -14.66 -10.64 -2.54
N LEU A 570 -13.97 -10.11 -1.53
CA LEU A 570 -14.38 -10.24 -0.14
C LEU A 570 -15.80 -9.68 0.05
N PHE A 571 -16.05 -8.44 -0.40
CA PHE A 571 -17.37 -7.82 -0.31
C PHE A 571 -18.46 -8.67 -0.96
N ARG A 572 -18.20 -9.19 -2.17
CA ARG A 572 -19.14 -10.03 -2.92
C ARG A 572 -19.49 -11.31 -2.14
N GLU A 573 -18.47 -12.02 -1.67
CA GLU A 573 -18.66 -13.30 -0.99
C GLU A 573 -19.31 -13.17 0.38
N VAL A 574 -19.02 -12.10 1.13
CA VAL A 574 -19.68 -11.81 2.41
C VAL A 574 -21.11 -11.30 2.19
N SER A 575 -21.35 -10.46 1.18
CA SER A 575 -22.70 -10.02 0.83
C SER A 575 -23.58 -11.21 0.47
N ARG A 576 -23.07 -12.13 -0.34
CA ARG A 576 -23.75 -13.38 -0.69
C ARG A 576 -24.10 -14.21 0.54
N HIS A 577 -23.14 -14.39 1.45
CA HIS A 577 -23.37 -15.10 2.72
C HIS A 577 -24.52 -14.50 3.54
N TYR A 578 -24.55 -13.17 3.72
CA TYR A 578 -25.63 -12.51 4.45
C TYR A 578 -26.98 -12.54 3.72
N GLN A 579 -26.98 -12.48 2.39
CA GLN A 579 -28.19 -12.61 1.58
C GLN A 579 -28.80 -14.02 1.70
N GLU A 580 -27.98 -15.07 1.54
CA GLU A 580 -28.39 -16.47 1.73
C GLU A 580 -28.91 -16.71 3.16
N GLY A 581 -28.35 -16.01 4.15
CA GLY A 581 -28.80 -16.03 5.54
C GLY A 581 -29.99 -15.12 5.88
N GLY A 582 -30.58 -14.40 4.91
CA GLY A 582 -31.73 -13.51 5.14
C GLY A 582 -31.43 -12.25 5.96
N GLN A 583 -30.16 -11.85 6.09
CA GLN A 583 -29.73 -10.74 6.95
C GLN A 583 -29.65 -9.40 6.20
N ALA A 584 -30.79 -8.91 5.71
CA ALA A 584 -30.85 -7.70 4.87
C ALA A 584 -30.18 -6.46 5.50
N GLY A 585 -30.29 -6.28 6.83
CA GLY A 585 -29.62 -5.19 7.54
C GLY A 585 -28.10 -5.30 7.54
N ALA A 586 -27.54 -6.51 7.62
CA ALA A 586 -26.10 -6.74 7.55
C ALA A 586 -25.56 -6.49 6.13
N VAL A 587 -26.34 -6.86 5.10
CA VAL A 587 -26.01 -6.55 3.69
C VAL A 587 -25.92 -5.05 3.46
N GLU A 588 -26.92 -4.29 3.93
CA GLU A 588 -26.92 -2.82 3.78
C GLU A 588 -25.77 -2.17 4.57
N LEU A 589 -25.50 -2.63 5.79
CA LEU A 589 -24.37 -2.13 6.58
C LEU A 589 -23.03 -2.43 5.91
N LEU A 590 -22.84 -3.65 5.40
CA LEU A 590 -21.64 -4.03 4.65
C LEU A 590 -21.47 -3.19 3.39
N ARG A 591 -22.56 -2.91 2.66
CA ARG A 591 -22.58 -2.03 1.48
C ARG A 591 -22.13 -0.62 1.84
N GLN A 592 -22.66 -0.05 2.92
CA GLN A 592 -22.23 1.26 3.40
C GLN A 592 -20.77 1.24 3.85
N ALA A 593 -20.33 0.20 4.56
CA ALA A 593 -18.94 0.06 4.99
C ALA A 593 -17.98 -0.04 3.82
N PHE A 594 -18.32 -0.81 2.78
CA PHE A 594 -17.53 -0.90 1.56
C PHE A 594 -17.36 0.47 0.91
N LEU A 595 -18.45 1.19 0.63
CA LEU A 595 -18.39 2.53 0.04
C LEU A 595 -17.58 3.53 0.89
N GLN A 596 -17.77 3.48 2.21
CA GLN A 596 -17.07 4.37 3.14
C GLN A 596 -15.58 4.04 3.29
N LYS A 597 -15.17 2.78 3.10
CA LYS A 597 -13.75 2.37 3.15
C LYS A 597 -13.03 2.62 1.83
N THR A 598 -13.69 2.38 0.71
CA THR A 598 -13.07 2.46 -0.61
C THR A 598 -13.15 3.88 -1.20
N GLY A 599 -14.16 4.67 -0.81
CA GLY A 599 -14.50 5.91 -1.51
C GLY A 599 -14.94 5.69 -2.96
N PHE A 600 -15.14 4.43 -3.35
CA PHE A 600 -15.39 3.99 -4.72
C PHE A 600 -16.87 4.12 -5.04
N ASP A 601 -17.22 4.99 -5.99
CA ASP A 601 -18.54 5.00 -6.63
C ASP A 601 -18.43 4.28 -7.98
N PRO A 602 -19.02 3.07 -8.12
CA PRO A 602 -19.01 2.33 -9.37
C PRO A 602 -19.60 3.13 -10.53
N CYS A 603 -20.55 4.04 -10.29
CA CYS A 603 -21.19 4.83 -11.34
C CYS A 603 -20.28 5.94 -11.90
N ASP A 604 -19.43 6.54 -11.07
CA ASP A 604 -18.53 7.60 -11.50
C ASP A 604 -17.26 7.04 -12.18
N GLU A 605 -16.82 5.82 -11.81
CA GLU A 605 -15.63 5.16 -12.42
C GLU A 605 -15.95 4.27 -13.66
N TYR A 606 -17.21 3.85 -13.89
CA TYR A 606 -17.63 3.11 -15.10
C TYR A 606 -18.10 4.00 -16.26
N ALA A 607 -18.53 5.24 -16.02
CA ALA A 607 -19.24 6.04 -17.01
C ALA A 607 -18.32 6.82 -17.96
N SER A 608 -17.70 6.12 -18.94
CA SER A 608 -17.18 6.77 -20.15
C SER A 608 -18.12 6.51 -21.34
N ARG A 609 -18.31 7.52 -22.20
CA ARG A 609 -19.14 7.43 -23.42
C ARG A 609 -18.55 6.47 -24.48
N THR A 610 -17.37 5.91 -24.27
CA THR A 610 -16.65 5.02 -25.20
C THR A 610 -16.61 3.55 -24.75
N GLY A 611 -17.15 3.20 -23.58
CA GLY A 611 -17.34 1.81 -23.17
C GLY A 611 -16.10 1.08 -22.64
N GLU A 612 -14.93 1.72 -22.64
CA GLU A 612 -13.74 1.24 -21.92
C GLU A 612 -13.63 2.01 -20.60
N ALA A 613 -13.81 1.32 -19.47
CA ALA A 613 -13.59 1.92 -18.16
C ALA A 613 -12.09 1.82 -17.81
N VAL A 614 -11.55 2.83 -17.13
CA VAL A 614 -10.19 2.78 -16.54
C VAL A 614 -9.97 1.49 -15.74
N LEU A 615 -11.04 1.00 -15.11
CA LEU A 615 -11.04 -0.24 -14.36
C LEU A 615 -10.73 -1.46 -15.20
N ASP A 616 -11.12 -1.53 -16.48
CA ASP A 616 -10.84 -2.69 -17.34
C ASP A 616 -9.34 -2.86 -17.61
N HIS A 617 -8.56 -1.78 -17.54
CA HIS A 617 -7.10 -1.85 -17.65
C HIS A 617 -6.46 -2.52 -16.43
N PHE A 618 -6.91 -2.19 -15.22
CA PHE A 618 -6.35 -2.72 -13.97
C PHE A 618 -7.01 -4.05 -13.53
N PHE A 619 -8.29 -4.23 -13.87
CA PHE A 619 -9.14 -5.36 -13.57
C PHE A 619 -9.85 -5.81 -14.87
N PRO A 620 -9.22 -6.70 -15.65
CA PRO A 620 -9.66 -7.05 -17.01
C PRO A 620 -11.16 -7.32 -17.09
N TYR A 621 -11.89 -6.75 -18.05
CA TYR A 621 -13.33 -6.98 -18.18
C TYR A 621 -13.68 -8.48 -18.19
N ALA A 622 -14.73 -8.84 -17.46
CA ALA A 622 -15.40 -10.11 -17.67
C ALA A 622 -16.90 -9.87 -17.81
N PRO A 623 -17.59 -10.61 -18.70
CA PRO A 623 -19.02 -10.45 -18.89
C PRO A 623 -19.75 -10.62 -17.54
N PRO A 624 -20.81 -9.82 -17.29
CA PRO A 624 -21.57 -9.91 -16.06
C PRO A 624 -22.09 -11.34 -15.90
N SER A 625 -21.77 -12.01 -14.80
CA SER A 625 -22.62 -13.09 -14.32
C SER A 625 -23.91 -12.43 -13.80
N LEU A 626 -25.05 -12.76 -14.42
CA LEU A 626 -26.38 -12.29 -14.03
C LEU A 626 -26.52 -12.30 -12.48
N GLY A 627 -26.80 -11.14 -11.88
CA GLY A 627 -27.36 -11.04 -10.52
C GLY A 627 -26.40 -10.98 -9.31
N SER A 628 -25.09 -10.83 -9.46
CA SER A 628 -24.15 -11.16 -8.36
C SER A 628 -23.60 -10.01 -7.49
N CYS A 629 -24.02 -8.75 -7.67
CA CYS A 629 -23.63 -7.67 -6.75
C CYS A 629 -24.76 -6.64 -6.61
N PRO A 630 -25.11 -6.15 -5.40
CA PRO A 630 -26.11 -5.12 -5.24
C PRO A 630 -25.69 -3.88 -6.05
N PRO A 631 -26.54 -3.34 -6.95
CA PRO A 631 -26.22 -2.08 -7.61
C PRO A 631 -26.02 -0.99 -6.55
N PRO A 632 -25.09 -0.04 -6.75
CA PRO A 632 -25.05 1.15 -5.89
C PRO A 632 -26.44 1.80 -5.92
N PRO A 633 -26.90 2.37 -4.80
CA PRO A 633 -28.19 3.04 -4.77
C PRO A 633 -28.19 4.11 -5.86
N ALA A 634 -29.28 4.21 -6.62
CA ALA A 634 -29.49 5.34 -7.50
C ALA A 634 -29.23 6.62 -6.70
N LYS A 635 -28.47 7.59 -7.25
CA LYS A 635 -28.28 8.92 -6.66
C LYS A 635 -29.66 9.42 -6.25
N LYS A 636 -30.00 9.27 -4.98
CA LYS A 636 -31.21 9.86 -4.45
C LYS A 636 -30.99 11.35 -4.53
N THR A 637 -31.94 12.02 -5.16
CA THR A 637 -31.99 13.47 -5.35
C THR A 637 -31.49 14.20 -4.12
N ALA A 638 -30.63 15.21 -4.35
CA ALA A 638 -30.21 16.19 -3.37
C ALA A 638 -31.45 16.66 -2.57
N GLY A 639 -31.55 16.24 -1.31
CA GLY A 639 -32.73 16.46 -0.48
C GLY A 639 -32.96 15.43 0.64
N GLU A 640 -32.37 14.24 0.57
CA GLU A 640 -32.45 13.26 1.67
C GLU A 640 -31.31 13.45 2.71
N GLU A 641 -31.62 14.22 3.76
CA GLU A 641 -30.92 14.38 5.05
C GLU A 641 -29.45 13.89 5.12
N GLU A 642 -28.54 14.71 4.57
CA GLU A 642 -27.16 14.77 5.04
C GLU A 642 -27.16 15.54 6.38
N GLY A 643 -26.87 14.86 7.50
CA GLY A 643 -26.96 15.47 8.83
C GLY A 643 -26.59 14.53 9.98
N PHE A 644 -26.52 15.08 11.19
CA PHE A 644 -26.15 14.41 12.44
C PHE A 644 -27.05 13.22 12.79
N ALA A 645 -28.35 13.31 12.50
CA ALA A 645 -29.31 12.24 12.77
C ALA A 645 -28.96 10.95 11.99
N ARG A 646 -28.61 11.07 10.71
CA ARG A 646 -28.19 9.94 9.87
C ARG A 646 -26.84 9.37 10.32
N ALA A 647 -25.91 10.22 10.71
CA ALA A 647 -24.61 9.79 11.25
C ALA A 647 -24.79 9.00 12.56
N THR A 648 -25.70 9.45 13.42
CA THR A 648 -26.05 8.76 14.68
C THR A 648 -26.75 7.43 14.39
N ALA A 649 -27.70 7.38 13.46
CA ALA A 649 -28.37 6.13 13.06
C ALA A 649 -27.39 5.09 12.52
N LEU A 650 -26.38 5.53 11.75
CA LEU A 650 -25.28 4.66 11.31
C LEU A 650 -24.44 4.17 12.50
N CYS A 651 -24.08 5.05 13.44
CA CYS A 651 -23.34 4.65 14.65
C CYS A 651 -24.12 3.60 15.46
N ASP A 652 -25.43 3.78 15.60
CA ASP A 652 -26.31 2.83 16.29
C ASP A 652 -26.41 1.50 15.55
N ALA A 653 -26.48 1.52 14.21
CA ALA A 653 -26.47 0.32 13.38
C ALA A 653 -25.17 -0.48 13.53
N ILE A 654 -24.01 0.20 13.50
CA ILE A 654 -22.69 -0.43 13.71
C ILE A 654 -22.59 -1.00 15.13
N SER A 655 -22.99 -0.23 16.15
CA SER A 655 -22.95 -0.68 17.55
C SER A 655 -23.83 -1.91 17.76
N THR A 656 -25.05 -1.89 17.20
CA THR A 656 -25.99 -3.02 17.26
C THR A 656 -25.44 -4.25 16.55
N TYR A 657 -24.80 -4.07 15.39
CA TYR A 657 -24.16 -5.15 14.64
C TYR A 657 -23.09 -5.85 15.47
N PHE A 658 -22.13 -5.10 16.02
CA PHE A 658 -21.03 -5.69 16.81
C PHE A 658 -21.49 -6.26 18.16
N LEU A 659 -22.48 -5.66 18.83
CA LEU A 659 -23.07 -6.22 20.05
C LEU A 659 -23.71 -7.58 19.78
N LYS A 660 -24.58 -7.66 18.76
CA LYS A 660 -25.20 -8.94 18.38
C LYS A 660 -24.15 -9.95 17.94
N ALA A 661 -23.10 -9.51 17.27
CA ALA A 661 -22.01 -10.38 16.85
C ALA A 661 -21.23 -10.93 18.05
N TYR A 662 -20.92 -10.08 19.04
CA TYR A 662 -20.31 -10.49 20.30
C TYR A 662 -21.17 -11.51 21.07
N GLU A 663 -22.49 -11.30 21.15
CA GLU A 663 -23.43 -12.23 21.79
C GLU A 663 -23.45 -13.60 21.09
N ARG A 664 -23.47 -13.62 19.75
CA ARG A 664 -23.37 -14.86 18.95
C ARG A 664 -22.06 -15.60 19.23
N LEU A 665 -20.93 -14.88 19.24
CA LEU A 665 -19.61 -15.44 19.52
C LEU A 665 -19.52 -16.04 20.92
N LYS A 666 -20.04 -15.33 21.94
CA LYS A 666 -20.04 -15.80 23.33
C LYS A 666 -20.84 -17.10 23.47
N THR A 667 -22.02 -17.17 22.85
CA THR A 667 -22.87 -18.37 22.84
C THR A 667 -22.17 -19.55 22.16
N ARG A 668 -21.44 -19.29 21.07
CA ARG A 668 -20.70 -20.31 20.33
C ARG A 668 -19.46 -20.80 21.06
N SER A 669 -18.74 -19.91 21.74
CA SER A 669 -17.58 -20.25 22.59
C SER A 669 -17.98 -21.19 23.73
N THR A 670 -19.12 -20.93 24.38
CA THR A 670 -19.63 -21.84 25.43
C THR A 670 -20.03 -23.22 24.91
N ALA A 671 -20.36 -23.35 23.62
CA ALA A 671 -20.75 -24.62 23.00
C ALA A 671 -19.55 -25.44 22.49
N LEU A 672 -18.43 -24.80 22.11
CA LEU A 672 -17.27 -25.47 21.50
C LEU A 672 -16.25 -26.00 22.52
N GLY A 673 -16.40 -25.68 23.81
CA GLY A 673 -15.40 -25.99 24.83
C GLY A 673 -14.15 -25.12 24.64
N SER A 674 -13.65 -24.52 25.71
CA SER A 674 -12.47 -23.65 25.70
C SER A 674 -11.21 -24.45 25.34
N GLY A 675 -10.93 -24.57 24.05
CA GLY A 675 -9.72 -25.16 23.51
C GLY A 675 -9.04 -24.20 22.55
N GLY A 676 -7.96 -23.55 23.01
CA GLY A 676 -6.70 -23.66 22.26
C GLY A 676 -6.03 -22.46 21.60
N GLY A 677 -6.31 -21.19 21.93
CA GLY A 677 -5.60 -20.09 21.22
C GLY A 677 -5.65 -18.70 21.86
N LEU A 678 -6.74 -18.38 22.57
CA LEU A 678 -6.87 -17.15 23.36
C LEU A 678 -6.49 -17.44 24.81
N THR A 679 -5.58 -16.68 25.42
CA THR A 679 -5.37 -16.81 26.87
C THR A 679 -6.60 -16.27 27.64
N GLU A 680 -6.84 -16.74 28.86
CA GLU A 680 -7.92 -16.20 29.70
C GLU A 680 -7.73 -14.69 30.00
N ARG A 681 -6.46 -14.29 30.12
CA ARG A 681 -5.99 -12.90 30.26
C ARG A 681 -6.48 -12.04 29.11
N ASP A 682 -6.19 -12.50 27.90
CA ASP A 682 -6.57 -11.92 26.61
C ASP A 682 -8.09 -11.76 26.47
N GLN A 683 -8.84 -12.84 26.71
CA GLN A 683 -10.30 -12.81 26.68
C GLN A 683 -10.87 -11.74 27.61
N THR A 684 -10.29 -11.61 28.82
CA THR A 684 -10.73 -10.65 29.83
C THR A 684 -10.51 -9.21 29.36
N MET A 685 -9.34 -8.90 28.80
CA MET A 685 -9.02 -7.56 28.30
C MET A 685 -9.99 -7.13 27.18
N LEU A 686 -10.15 -7.97 26.14
CA LEU A 686 -11.02 -7.63 25.01
C LEU A 686 -12.49 -7.55 25.44
N SER A 687 -12.97 -8.51 26.24
CA SER A 687 -14.37 -8.52 26.69
C SER A 687 -14.71 -7.29 27.54
N ARG A 688 -13.79 -6.87 28.43
CA ARG A 688 -13.97 -5.63 29.23
C ARG A 688 -13.93 -4.40 28.34
N ARG A 689 -13.03 -4.33 27.34
CA ARG A 689 -12.98 -3.21 26.38
C ARG A 689 -14.27 -3.09 25.56
N ILE A 690 -14.82 -4.22 25.10
CA ILE A 690 -16.10 -4.29 24.39
C ILE A 690 -17.24 -3.87 25.31
N GLY A 691 -17.29 -4.40 26.54
CA GLY A 691 -18.29 -4.03 27.54
C GLY A 691 -18.25 -2.53 27.88
N ALA A 692 -17.06 -1.97 28.08
CA ALA A 692 -16.86 -0.55 28.35
C ALA A 692 -17.26 0.34 27.16
N SER A 693 -17.11 -0.12 25.93
CA SER A 693 -17.44 0.69 24.75
C SER A 693 -18.92 0.62 24.37
N PHE A 694 -19.53 -0.57 24.44
CA PHE A 694 -20.88 -0.83 23.91
C PHE A 694 -21.93 -1.12 24.99
N GLY A 695 -21.51 -1.63 26.15
CA GLY A 695 -22.41 -2.05 27.21
C GLY A 695 -23.15 -0.86 27.84
N ARG A 696 -24.44 -1.06 28.14
CA ARG A 696 -25.26 -0.08 28.86
C ARG A 696 -25.18 -0.35 30.36
N ARG A 697 -24.88 0.68 31.15
CA ARG A 697 -24.88 0.66 32.62
C ARG A 697 -25.65 1.87 33.14
N VAL A 698 -26.28 1.73 34.30
CA VAL A 698 -27.00 2.84 34.95
C VAL A 698 -26.04 4.01 35.16
N GLY A 699 -26.47 5.22 34.82
CA GLY A 699 -25.65 6.44 34.95
C GLY A 699 -24.60 6.64 33.86
N LYS A 700 -24.23 5.62 33.07
CA LYS A 700 -23.19 5.72 32.03
C LYS A 700 -23.55 6.76 30.95
N ILE A 701 -22.56 7.54 30.53
CA ILE A 701 -22.60 8.45 29.39
C ILE A 701 -22.21 7.65 28.14
N MET A 702 -23.16 7.40 27.25
CA MET A 702 -22.91 6.60 26.05
C MET A 702 -22.12 7.41 25.01
N ARG A 703 -21.13 6.73 24.41
CA ARG A 703 -20.33 7.23 23.30
C ARG A 703 -20.99 6.90 21.95
N LEU A 704 -20.60 7.66 20.93
CA LEU A 704 -20.83 7.50 19.50
C LEU A 704 -19.46 7.19 18.87
N PRO A 705 -18.87 6.01 19.13
CA PRO A 705 -17.47 5.73 18.79
C PRO A 705 -17.19 5.76 17.29
N PHE A 706 -18.22 5.65 16.45
CA PHE A 706 -18.09 5.58 14.99
C PHE A 706 -18.42 6.90 14.28
N LEU A 707 -18.73 7.94 15.05
CA LEU A 707 -18.93 9.27 14.50
C LEU A 707 -17.56 9.81 14.12
N ARG A 708 -17.22 9.80 12.82
CA ARG A 708 -15.88 10.21 12.33
C ARG A 708 -15.53 11.62 12.84
N PRO A 709 -14.54 11.78 13.73
CA PRO A 709 -14.03 13.08 14.13
C PRO A 709 -12.92 13.47 13.15
N GLY A 710 -13.15 14.47 12.32
CA GLY A 710 -12.17 14.89 11.30
C GLY A 710 -12.55 16.13 10.50
N ARG A 711 -13.82 16.56 10.57
CA ARG A 711 -14.24 17.93 10.28
C ARG A 711 -14.95 18.43 11.52
N HIS A 712 -14.73 19.68 11.90
CA HIS A 712 -15.56 20.30 12.94
C HIS A 712 -17.02 20.18 12.50
N LEU A 713 -17.77 19.18 13.00
CA LEU A 713 -19.12 18.90 12.50
C LEU A 713 -19.99 20.14 12.67
N PHE A 714 -19.76 20.87 13.75
CA PHE A 714 -20.48 22.09 14.10
C PHE A 714 -19.53 23.27 14.28
N ALA A 715 -19.97 24.43 13.81
CA ALA A 715 -19.31 25.72 14.01
C ALA A 715 -19.70 26.36 15.35
N SER A 716 -20.93 26.11 15.82
CA SER A 716 -21.45 26.62 17.08
C SER A 716 -22.44 25.65 17.72
N LEU A 717 -22.62 25.77 19.04
CA LEU A 717 -23.65 25.07 19.81
C LEU A 717 -24.67 26.07 20.36
N GLU A 718 -25.94 25.72 20.30
CA GLU A 718 -27.02 26.36 21.05
C GLU A 718 -27.51 25.42 22.15
N ILE A 719 -27.64 25.95 23.37
CA ILE A 719 -28.23 25.23 24.51
C ILE A 719 -29.51 25.94 24.94
N GLY A 720 -30.57 25.19 25.17
CA GLY A 720 -31.80 25.76 25.70
C GLY A 720 -32.76 24.71 26.21
N LEU A 721 -33.85 25.17 26.81
CA LEU A 721 -34.97 24.32 27.15
C LEU A 721 -35.77 24.00 25.88
N GLU A 722 -36.36 22.80 25.88
CA GLU A 722 -37.33 22.40 24.88
C GLU A 722 -38.75 22.58 25.41
N GLU A 723 -39.69 22.98 24.55
CA GLU A 723 -41.11 23.12 24.92
C GLU A 723 -41.72 21.72 25.14
N GLY A 724 -41.68 21.26 26.39
CA GLY A 724 -42.28 20.00 26.85
C GLY A 724 -43.50 20.22 27.76
N LYS A 725 -44.03 19.13 28.32
CA LYS A 725 -45.12 19.17 29.30
C LYS A 725 -44.72 20.05 30.51
N PRO A 726 -45.65 20.78 31.17
CA PRO A 726 -45.37 21.82 32.18
C PRO A 726 -44.58 21.40 33.45
N ARG A 727 -44.14 20.15 33.58
CA ARG A 727 -43.51 19.59 34.78
C ARG A 727 -42.15 18.93 34.58
N GLU A 728 -41.64 18.84 33.35
CA GLU A 728 -40.33 18.23 33.08
C GLU A 728 -39.42 19.25 32.37
N THR A 729 -38.31 19.61 33.02
CA THR A 729 -37.30 20.49 32.44
C THR A 729 -36.35 19.65 31.59
N THR A 730 -36.42 19.79 30.27
CA THR A 730 -35.54 19.07 29.33
C THR A 730 -34.59 20.07 28.68
N PHE A 731 -33.29 19.87 28.86
CA PHE A 731 -32.24 20.63 28.18
C PHE A 731 -31.96 20.01 26.82
N ALA A 732 -31.87 20.83 25.79
CA ALA A 732 -31.52 20.44 24.44
C ALA A 732 -30.24 21.14 23.98
N ALA A 733 -29.36 20.39 23.33
CA ALA A 733 -28.23 20.92 22.58
C ALA A 733 -28.52 20.85 21.08
N ARG A 734 -28.30 21.95 20.37
CA ARG A 734 -28.44 22.05 18.92
C ARG A 734 -27.13 22.52 18.29
N GLY A 735 -26.71 21.87 17.20
CA GLY A 735 -25.49 22.20 16.48
C GLY A 735 -25.77 22.95 15.19
N GLU A 736 -24.99 23.98 14.89
CA GLU A 736 -24.95 24.61 13.57
C GLU A 736 -23.82 23.98 12.74
N PRO A 737 -24.09 23.30 11.61
CA PRO A 737 -23.06 22.60 10.82
C PRO A 737 -21.90 23.50 10.36
N ALA A 738 -20.67 23.00 10.26
CA ALA A 738 -19.56 23.77 9.67
C ALA A 738 -19.48 23.63 8.13
N GLY A 739 -19.10 24.70 7.41
CA GLY A 739 -19.00 24.70 5.93
C GLY A 739 -18.96 26.10 5.29
N ALA A 740 -19.25 26.21 3.98
CA ALA A 740 -19.31 27.47 3.23
C ALA A 740 -20.75 27.75 2.72
N ASP A 741 -21.57 28.33 3.60
CA ASP A 741 -22.72 29.22 3.34
C ASP A 741 -23.46 29.39 4.69
N ARG A 742 -23.51 30.62 5.23
CA ARG A 742 -24.05 30.91 6.58
C ARG A 742 -25.56 31.13 6.57
N LYS A 743 -26.16 31.38 5.40
CA LYS A 743 -27.58 31.73 5.26
C LYS A 743 -28.54 30.54 5.10
N ALA A 744 -28.02 29.33 4.82
CA ALA A 744 -28.82 28.13 4.56
C ALA A 744 -28.80 27.08 5.70
N ARG A 745 -28.17 27.36 6.85
CA ARG A 745 -27.95 26.35 7.88
C ARG A 745 -29.11 26.24 8.85
N LYS A 746 -29.82 25.11 8.80
CA LYS A 746 -30.77 24.71 9.83
C LYS A 746 -29.99 24.10 11.00
N LYS A 747 -30.26 24.55 12.23
CA LYS A 747 -29.71 23.93 13.45
C LYS A 747 -30.28 22.53 13.60
N GLU A 748 -29.43 21.57 13.95
CA GLU A 748 -29.80 20.18 14.17
C GLU A 748 -29.82 19.88 15.67
N THR A 749 -30.86 19.21 16.16
CA THR A 749 -30.89 18.73 17.55
C THR A 749 -29.89 17.60 17.72
N LEU A 750 -28.92 17.78 18.62
CA LEU A 750 -27.87 16.80 18.90
C LEU A 750 -28.30 15.84 20.00
N ARG A 751 -28.84 16.40 21.09
CA ARG A 751 -29.18 15.64 22.29
C ARG A 751 -30.17 16.39 23.16
N GLN A 752 -31.04 15.65 23.84
CA GLN A 752 -31.91 16.11 24.90
C GLN A 752 -31.60 15.33 26.18
N GLU A 753 -31.51 16.00 27.32
CA GLU A 753 -31.25 15.41 28.63
C GLU A 753 -32.00 16.18 29.73
N ALA A 754 -32.39 15.48 30.80
CA ALA A 754 -32.99 16.11 31.98
C ALA A 754 -31.96 16.88 32.84
N SER A 755 -30.70 16.46 32.82
CA SER A 755 -29.60 17.12 33.55
C SER A 755 -28.68 17.87 32.58
N VAL A 756 -28.46 19.16 32.86
CA VAL A 756 -27.50 19.99 32.12
C VAL A 756 -26.06 19.50 32.27
N VAL A 757 -25.73 18.87 33.41
CA VAL A 757 -24.42 18.27 33.68
C VAL A 757 -24.22 17.04 32.80
N ARG A 758 -25.25 16.19 32.71
CA ARG A 758 -25.27 15.04 31.81
C ARG A 758 -25.14 15.45 30.34
N LEU A 759 -25.83 16.52 29.94
CA LEU A 759 -25.74 17.08 28.59
C LEU A 759 -24.32 17.56 28.25
N ALA A 760 -23.70 18.32 29.16
CA ALA A 760 -22.31 18.78 28.99
C ALA A 760 -21.33 17.61 28.92
N ALA A 761 -21.47 16.61 29.80
CA ALA A 761 -20.68 15.38 29.78
C ALA A 761 -20.81 14.63 28.45
N TRP A 762 -22.04 14.50 27.93
CA TRP A 762 -22.30 13.82 26.67
C TRP A 762 -21.75 14.57 25.45
N LEU A 763 -21.68 15.90 25.47
CA LEU A 763 -21.08 16.70 24.39
C LEU A 763 -19.55 16.62 24.35
N VAL A 764 -18.90 16.46 25.52
CA VAL A 764 -17.43 16.37 25.67
C VAL A 764 -16.90 14.95 25.44
N ALA A 765 -17.53 13.94 26.06
CA ALA A 765 -17.56 12.61 25.45
C ALA A 765 -18.13 12.78 24.02
N ASN A 766 -18.01 11.92 23.03
CA ASN A 766 -18.48 12.22 21.64
C ASN A 766 -17.81 13.41 20.91
N GLU A 767 -16.98 14.22 21.56
CA GLU A 767 -16.12 15.23 20.92
C GLU A 767 -16.89 16.25 20.05
N LEU A 768 -18.11 16.58 20.47
CA LEU A 768 -18.97 17.59 19.83
C LEU A 768 -18.69 19.00 20.36
N TYR A 769 -17.92 19.11 21.44
CA TYR A 769 -17.43 20.36 22.01
C TYR A 769 -15.90 20.45 21.94
N ARG A 770 -15.40 21.67 21.70
CA ARG A 770 -13.98 22.03 21.85
C ARG A 770 -13.85 23.35 22.59
N PRO A 771 -12.78 23.54 23.40
CA PRO A 771 -12.48 24.82 24.01
C PRO A 771 -12.44 25.94 22.96
N GLY A 772 -13.10 27.07 23.26
CA GLY A 772 -13.18 28.22 22.34
C GLY A 772 -14.26 28.14 21.25
N MET A 773 -15.00 27.03 21.13
CA MET A 773 -16.16 26.99 20.24
C MET A 773 -17.25 27.97 20.71
N HIS A 774 -17.91 28.64 19.76
CA HIS A 774 -19.00 29.55 20.09
C HIS A 774 -20.20 28.77 20.66
N VAL A 775 -20.61 29.13 21.87
CA VAL A 775 -21.80 28.58 22.55
C VAL A 775 -22.78 29.73 22.78
N GLN A 776 -24.02 29.54 22.36
CA GLN A 776 -25.13 30.46 22.57
C GLN A 776 -26.24 29.77 23.36
N ALA A 777 -27.16 30.55 23.93
CA ALA A 777 -28.32 30.02 24.62
C ALA A 777 -29.60 30.71 24.17
N THR A 778 -30.70 29.96 24.10
CA THR A 778 -32.04 30.48 23.77
C THR A 778 -32.84 30.74 25.05
N LEU A 779 -33.22 29.68 25.78
CA LEU A 779 -33.97 29.77 27.04
C LEU A 779 -33.29 28.88 28.09
N LEU A 780 -32.83 29.46 29.20
CA LEU A 780 -32.24 28.72 30.33
C LEU A 780 -33.10 28.90 31.58
N PRO A 781 -33.26 27.86 32.42
CA PRO A 781 -33.98 27.98 33.69
C PRO A 781 -33.16 28.81 34.68
N ALA A 782 -33.77 29.78 35.36
CA ALA A 782 -33.10 30.50 36.43
C ALA A 782 -32.69 29.52 37.55
N PRO A 783 -31.46 29.60 38.11
CA PRO A 783 -30.47 30.66 37.96
C PRO A 783 -29.35 30.36 36.93
N LEU A 784 -29.50 29.34 36.08
CA LEU A 784 -28.49 28.94 35.11
C LEU A 784 -28.25 30.05 34.07
N THR A 785 -26.99 30.50 33.95
CA THR A 785 -26.57 31.45 32.91
C THR A 785 -25.68 30.78 31.86
N LEU A 786 -25.54 31.42 30.69
CA LEU A 786 -24.63 30.94 29.65
C LEU A 786 -23.17 30.83 30.16
N PRO A 787 -22.60 31.80 30.90
CA PRO A 787 -21.28 31.65 31.53
C PRO A 787 -21.16 30.43 32.45
N ASP A 788 -22.23 30.07 33.19
CA ASP A 788 -22.21 28.89 34.06
C ASP A 788 -22.12 27.60 33.24
N PHE A 789 -22.89 27.50 32.14
CA PHE A 789 -22.81 26.37 31.23
C PHE A 789 -21.45 26.29 30.54
N THR A 790 -20.93 27.42 30.05
CA THR A 790 -19.60 27.48 29.43
C THR A 790 -18.50 27.10 30.43
N GLY A 791 -18.61 27.51 31.69
CA GLY A 791 -17.70 27.08 32.76
C GLY A 791 -17.79 25.56 32.99
N LEU A 792 -19.00 25.02 33.07
CA LEU A 792 -19.26 23.60 33.29
C LEU A 792 -18.68 22.74 32.17
N ILE A 793 -19.00 23.03 30.91
CA ILE A 793 -18.54 22.21 29.78
C ILE A 793 -17.01 22.25 29.62
N ASN A 794 -16.37 23.37 29.96
CA ASN A 794 -14.92 23.48 30.01
C ASN A 794 -14.32 22.67 31.17
N ALA A 795 -14.94 22.69 32.36
CA ALA A 795 -14.50 21.86 33.49
C ALA A 795 -14.61 20.36 33.15
N VAL A 796 -15.72 19.94 32.53
CA VAL A 796 -15.88 18.57 32.02
C VAL A 796 -14.78 18.22 31.02
N HIS A 797 -14.48 19.09 30.06
CA HIS A 797 -13.39 18.88 29.08
C HIS A 797 -12.01 18.79 29.75
N GLY A 798 -11.73 19.61 30.75
CA GLY A 798 -10.46 19.59 31.49
C GLY A 798 -10.28 18.31 32.30
N VAL A 799 -11.34 17.84 32.97
CA VAL A 799 -11.29 16.66 33.84
C VAL A 799 -11.44 15.35 33.08
N PHE A 800 -12.09 15.36 31.92
CA PHE A 800 -12.30 14.17 31.09
C PHE A 800 -11.90 14.41 29.63
N PRO A 801 -10.60 14.63 29.32
CA PRO A 801 -10.13 14.66 27.94
C PRO A 801 -10.50 13.35 27.25
N ALA A 802 -11.19 13.43 26.10
CA ALA A 802 -11.81 12.27 25.48
C ALA A 802 -10.81 11.16 25.12
N ARG A 803 -9.63 11.52 24.62
CA ARG A 803 -8.58 10.56 24.24
C ARG A 803 -8.05 9.79 25.45
N GLU A 804 -7.75 10.49 26.54
CA GLU A 804 -7.27 9.87 27.80
C GLU A 804 -8.36 9.04 28.48
N THR A 805 -9.60 9.55 28.48
CA THR A 805 -10.72 8.95 29.19
C THR A 805 -11.22 7.69 28.50
N PHE A 806 -11.38 7.69 27.17
CA PHE A 806 -12.04 6.59 26.45
C PHE A 806 -11.06 5.66 25.72
N ASN A 807 -9.75 5.96 25.71
CA ASN A 807 -8.74 5.09 25.11
C ASN A 807 -7.61 4.68 26.07
N PRO A 808 -7.93 4.12 27.26
CA PRO A 808 -6.90 3.58 28.14
C PRO A 808 -6.21 2.36 27.50
N PRO A 809 -4.97 2.04 27.92
CA PRO A 809 -4.28 0.82 27.51
C PRO A 809 -5.11 -0.44 27.78
N LEU A 810 -5.12 -1.39 26.84
CA LEU A 810 -5.87 -2.65 26.98
C LEU A 810 -5.50 -3.44 28.25
N SER A 811 -4.23 -3.35 28.67
CA SER A 811 -3.71 -3.98 29.88
C SER A 811 -4.41 -3.53 31.16
N TRP A 812 -4.98 -2.31 31.20
CA TRP A 812 -5.75 -1.82 32.34
C TRP A 812 -7.04 -2.60 32.55
N GLY A 813 -7.54 -3.25 31.49
CA GLY A 813 -8.64 -4.19 31.54
C GLY A 813 -8.35 -5.43 32.38
N LEU A 814 -7.12 -5.73 32.80
CA LEU A 814 -6.83 -6.86 33.71
C LEU A 814 -7.14 -6.54 35.17
N ALA A 815 -6.92 -5.29 35.56
CA ALA A 815 -7.24 -4.82 36.91
C ALA A 815 -8.75 -4.68 37.11
N GLY A 816 -9.18 -4.77 38.37
CA GLY A 816 -10.55 -4.43 38.77
C GLY A 816 -10.91 -2.99 38.41
N GLU A 817 -12.22 -2.73 38.32
CA GLU A 817 -12.74 -1.40 38.04
C GLU A 817 -12.40 -0.43 39.19
N ARG A 818 -11.88 0.74 38.84
CA ARG A 818 -11.56 1.83 39.75
C ARG A 818 -11.74 3.19 39.08
N VAL A 819 -11.96 4.22 39.89
CA VAL A 819 -12.17 5.60 39.43
C VAL A 819 -10.82 6.30 39.22
N THR A 820 -10.61 6.81 38.01
CA THR A 820 -9.37 7.51 37.59
C THR A 820 -9.53 9.03 37.55
N ALA A 821 -10.75 9.53 37.39
CA ALA A 821 -11.04 10.96 37.46
C ALA A 821 -12.48 11.18 37.94
N ALA A 822 -12.73 12.30 38.62
CA ALA A 822 -14.06 12.71 39.07
C ALA A 822 -14.22 14.24 39.06
N LEU A 823 -15.42 14.70 38.70
CA LEU A 823 -15.84 16.10 38.76
C LEU A 823 -17.13 16.20 39.58
N LEU A 824 -17.07 16.91 40.70
CA LEU A 824 -18.20 17.19 41.56
C LEU A 824 -18.78 18.55 41.19
N VAL A 825 -19.98 18.56 40.61
CA VAL A 825 -20.69 19.77 40.23
C VAL A 825 -21.70 20.13 41.33
N VAL A 826 -21.41 21.20 42.04
CA VAL A 826 -22.14 21.58 43.25
C VAL A 826 -23.15 22.69 42.95
N ASN A 827 -24.40 22.50 43.37
CA ASN A 827 -25.45 23.53 43.37
C ASN A 827 -25.67 24.18 41.98
N MET A 828 -25.63 23.40 40.90
CA MET A 828 -25.70 23.93 39.53
C MET A 828 -26.95 24.79 39.29
N LEU A 829 -28.11 24.28 39.72
CA LEU A 829 -29.42 24.89 39.57
C LEU A 829 -29.96 25.50 40.88
N ALA A 830 -29.17 25.51 41.96
CA ALA A 830 -29.59 26.12 43.22
C ALA A 830 -29.41 27.65 43.21
N PRO A 831 -30.23 28.41 43.96
CA PRO A 831 -30.06 29.87 44.12
C PRO A 831 -28.63 30.26 44.51
N ARG A 832 -28.14 31.39 44.00
CA ARG A 832 -26.73 31.79 44.17
C ARG A 832 -26.39 32.12 45.63
N GLU A 833 -27.39 32.48 46.41
CA GLU A 833 -27.33 32.81 47.84
C GLU A 833 -27.20 31.56 48.73
N GLU A 834 -27.43 30.36 48.18
CA GLU A 834 -27.36 29.11 48.93
C GLU A 834 -25.94 28.87 49.44
N ARG A 835 -25.83 28.71 50.76
CA ARG A 835 -24.55 28.55 51.47
C ARG A 835 -24.22 27.08 51.74
N GLY A 836 -25.23 26.22 51.84
CA GLY A 836 -25.07 24.78 52.00
C GLY A 836 -24.85 24.06 50.67
N THR A 837 -24.59 22.77 50.74
CA THR A 837 -24.58 21.87 49.58
C THR A 837 -25.96 21.22 49.49
N VAL A 838 -26.75 21.58 48.49
CA VAL A 838 -28.14 21.10 48.30
C VAL A 838 -28.23 20.10 47.15
N SER A 839 -27.34 20.19 46.17
CA SER A 839 -27.21 19.18 45.12
C SER A 839 -25.76 18.98 44.71
N ILE A 840 -25.40 17.73 44.41
CA ILE A 840 -24.13 17.35 43.80
C ILE A 840 -24.41 16.42 42.62
N ASP A 841 -24.01 16.83 41.42
CA ASP A 841 -23.84 15.92 40.30
C ASP A 841 -22.39 15.42 40.30
N THR A 842 -22.20 14.10 40.36
CA THR A 842 -20.88 13.46 40.29
C THR A 842 -20.69 12.88 38.90
N LEU A 843 -19.73 13.43 38.16
CA LEU A 843 -19.18 12.80 36.97
C LEU A 843 -17.93 12.02 37.36
N TYR A 844 -17.75 10.80 36.87
CA TYR A 844 -16.51 10.05 37.12
C TYR A 844 -16.15 9.12 35.97
N ALA A 845 -14.85 8.96 35.74
CA ALA A 845 -14.28 8.07 34.75
C ALA A 845 -13.59 6.87 35.41
N THR A 846 -13.58 5.73 34.72
CA THR A 846 -12.97 4.49 35.22
C THR A 846 -11.76 4.07 34.39
N ASN A 847 -10.89 3.23 34.96
CA ASN A 847 -9.73 2.65 34.27
C ASN A 847 -10.10 1.76 33.07
N TRP A 848 -11.37 1.38 32.92
CA TRP A 848 -11.86 0.66 31.74
C TRP A 848 -12.28 1.59 30.60
N GLY A 849 -12.26 2.90 30.85
CA GLY A 849 -12.56 3.93 29.88
C GLY A 849 -14.05 4.24 29.74
N GLU A 850 -14.77 4.22 30.85
CA GLU A 850 -16.18 4.59 30.93
C GLU A 850 -16.33 5.93 31.66
N LEU A 851 -17.38 6.69 31.32
CA LEU A 851 -17.76 7.93 32.02
C LEU A 851 -19.18 7.79 32.54
N PHE A 852 -19.40 8.15 33.80
CA PHE A 852 -20.69 8.04 34.48
C PHE A 852 -21.15 9.39 35.02
N HIS A 853 -22.46 9.53 35.15
CA HIS A 853 -23.12 10.63 35.83
C HIS A 853 -24.04 10.05 36.90
N LEU A 854 -23.82 10.51 38.14
CA LEU A 854 -24.65 10.22 39.31
C LEU A 854 -25.18 11.52 39.87
N GLU A 855 -26.50 11.68 39.87
CA GLU A 855 -27.16 12.78 40.56
C GLU A 855 -27.39 12.39 42.02
N ARG A 856 -26.91 13.20 42.97
CA ARG A 856 -27.14 13.00 44.41
C ARG A 856 -27.68 14.26 45.06
N THR A 857 -28.80 14.10 45.73
CA THR A 857 -29.49 15.14 46.50
C THR A 857 -29.66 14.75 47.98
N THR A 858 -29.12 13.60 48.39
CA THR A 858 -29.18 13.07 49.76
C THR A 858 -27.77 12.66 50.23
N ALA A 859 -27.50 12.78 51.54
CA ALA A 859 -26.20 12.48 52.18
C ALA A 859 -25.01 13.32 51.64
N LEU A 860 -25.12 14.64 51.73
CA LEU A 860 -24.16 15.62 51.15
C LEU A 860 -23.11 16.15 52.15
N GLU A 861 -23.18 15.71 53.42
CA GLU A 861 -22.32 16.17 54.53
C GLU A 861 -20.81 15.89 54.33
N PRO A 862 -20.37 14.73 53.80
CA PRO A 862 -18.94 14.40 53.69
C PRO A 862 -18.15 15.30 52.73
N LEU A 863 -18.82 15.98 51.78
CA LEU A 863 -18.16 16.90 50.86
C LEU A 863 -17.52 18.09 51.60
N ALA A 864 -18.07 18.47 52.75
CA ALA A 864 -17.62 19.62 53.52
C ALA A 864 -16.18 19.46 54.05
N ASP A 865 -15.71 18.22 54.17
CA ASP A 865 -14.40 17.87 54.73
C ASP A 865 -13.40 17.49 53.63
N SER A 866 -13.77 16.59 52.70
CA SER A 866 -12.87 16.08 51.68
C SER A 866 -13.65 15.57 50.45
N PRO A 867 -13.40 16.11 49.24
CA PRO A 867 -13.96 15.58 47.99
C PRO A 867 -13.63 14.10 47.77
N ARG A 868 -12.46 13.66 48.23
CA ARG A 868 -12.00 12.28 48.09
C ARG A 868 -12.80 11.34 48.99
N ASP A 869 -13.02 11.72 50.24
CA ASP A 869 -13.75 10.88 51.20
C ASP A 869 -15.23 10.80 50.82
N TYR A 870 -15.82 11.91 50.38
CA TYR A 870 -17.15 11.90 49.77
C TYR A 870 -17.25 10.91 48.61
N LEU A 871 -16.27 10.87 47.71
CA LEU A 871 -16.25 9.94 46.58
C LEU A 871 -16.11 8.47 47.02
N ILE A 872 -15.29 8.18 48.03
CA ILE A 872 -15.13 6.83 48.59
C ILE A 872 -16.43 6.35 49.23
N GLU A 873 -17.07 7.18 50.04
CA GLU A 873 -18.34 6.85 50.69
C GLU A 873 -19.50 6.76 49.71
N SER A 874 -19.48 7.60 48.66
CA SER A 874 -20.60 7.69 47.71
C SER A 874 -20.54 6.61 46.63
N MET A 875 -19.39 6.29 46.03
CA MET A 875 -19.39 5.53 44.78
C MET A 875 -19.38 4.01 44.91
N GLY A 876 -19.03 3.46 46.08
CA GLY A 876 -18.90 2.00 46.24
C GLY A 876 -17.85 1.34 45.33
N LEU A 877 -16.97 2.13 44.73
CA LEU A 877 -15.88 1.74 43.85
C LEU A 877 -14.55 2.21 44.45
N THR A 878 -13.47 1.49 44.13
CA THR A 878 -12.13 1.89 44.57
C THR A 878 -11.69 3.14 43.82
N LEU A 879 -11.12 4.11 44.54
CA LEU A 879 -10.51 5.30 43.95
C LEU A 879 -9.04 5.05 43.65
N ASP A 880 -8.58 5.40 42.45
CA ASP A 880 -7.15 5.36 42.13
C ASP A 880 -6.38 6.32 43.07
N PRO A 881 -5.20 5.94 43.60
CA PRO A 881 -4.35 6.84 44.38
C PRO A 881 -4.17 8.21 43.72
N ASP A 882 -3.94 8.21 42.40
CA ASP A 882 -3.65 9.40 41.61
C ASP A 882 -4.88 9.94 40.87
N ALA A 883 -6.09 9.58 41.35
CA ALA A 883 -7.33 10.03 40.72
C ALA A 883 -7.43 11.56 40.67
N ARG A 884 -7.67 12.12 39.48
CA ARG A 884 -7.92 13.57 39.31
C ARG A 884 -9.31 13.91 39.82
N ILE A 885 -9.39 14.66 40.91
CA ILE A 885 -10.66 15.08 41.52
C ILE A 885 -10.77 16.60 41.45
N GLU A 886 -11.82 17.10 40.80
CA GLU A 886 -12.12 18.53 40.76
C GLU A 886 -13.53 18.84 41.25
N VAL A 887 -13.73 20.07 41.72
CA VAL A 887 -15.02 20.58 42.16
C VAL A 887 -15.37 21.82 41.36
N PHE A 888 -16.51 21.76 40.67
CA PHE A 888 -17.05 22.88 39.90
C PHE A 888 -18.31 23.44 40.57
N ALA A 889 -18.43 24.77 40.55
CA ALA A 889 -19.67 25.44 40.93
C ALA A 889 -19.91 26.66 40.05
N PRO A 890 -21.18 27.07 39.85
CA PRO A 890 -21.53 28.25 39.09
C PRO A 890 -20.85 29.53 39.58
N ALA A 891 -20.71 30.49 38.67
CA ALA A 891 -20.11 31.78 38.99
C ALA A 891 -20.92 32.48 40.09
N LYS A 892 -20.23 33.10 41.05
CA LYS A 892 -20.82 33.81 42.21
C LYS A 892 -21.57 32.91 43.20
N SER A 893 -21.41 31.59 43.15
CA SER A 893 -21.92 30.68 44.19
C SER A 893 -21.41 31.06 45.60
N GLN A 894 -22.31 31.11 46.58
CA GLN A 894 -22.00 31.34 47.99
C GLN A 894 -21.79 30.03 48.78
N CYS A 895 -21.82 28.87 48.10
CA CYS A 895 -21.65 27.56 48.74
C CYS A 895 -20.29 27.44 49.44
N GLN A 896 -20.30 27.13 50.73
CA GLN A 896 -19.10 27.11 51.55
C GLN A 896 -18.17 25.91 51.23
N ALA A 897 -18.74 24.76 50.86
CA ALA A 897 -17.98 23.56 50.50
C ALA A 897 -17.01 23.86 49.34
N VAL A 898 -17.44 24.63 48.34
CA VAL A 898 -16.63 24.98 47.17
C VAL A 898 -15.52 25.99 47.50
N ARG A 899 -15.77 26.90 48.45
CA ARG A 899 -14.77 27.90 48.88
C ARG A 899 -13.62 27.30 49.69
N ARG A 900 -13.88 26.19 50.40
CA ARG A 900 -12.85 25.46 51.15
C ARG A 900 -11.99 24.59 50.24
N VAL A 901 -12.58 23.93 49.25
CA VAL A 901 -11.84 23.07 48.30
C VAL A 901 -10.95 23.87 47.33
N LYS A 902 -11.27 25.15 47.07
CA LYS A 902 -10.42 26.06 46.27
C LYS A 902 -9.25 26.69 47.05
N ARG A 903 -9.18 26.50 48.36
CA ARG A 903 -8.05 26.88 49.22
C ARG A 903 -7.19 25.66 49.48
#